data_AF-A0A0K2TNI9-F1
#
_entry.id   AF-A0A0K2TNI9-F1
#
_cell.length_a   1.000
_cell.length_b   1.000
_cell.length_c   1.000
_cell.angle_alpha   90.00
_cell.angle_beta   90.00
_cell.angle_gamma   90.00
#
_symmetry.space_group_name_H-M   'P 1'
#
loop_
_entity.id
_entity.type
_entity.pdbx_description
1 polymer ?
#
loop_
_entity_poly.entity_id
_entity_poly.type
_entity_poly.pdbx_seq_one_letter_code
_entity_poly.pdbx_strand_id
1 'polypeptide(L)'
;VKSVVQDWVLGELRYGRKIPFHEKSIRPNSTIHPNAIATETALVYDAVQLFARALTDLDRSQNIQITPLDCVDGEPWQHGTSLLNYMKLVEAEGLTGKIQFDSEGFRSNFDLEIIELKKDGLNKVGVWNKETGANFTRNFTEAYSEIVESLHNKTLIITTILTEPYSMYKENSEALTGNARFEGYNVDLIDEISKILGFNYSFHMVEDGTYGSYDEKTKTWSGMIGELLSQKADLAVADLTITYEREQGVDFTMPFMNLGVTILFKKPKAKDPYLFSFLSPLALDVWIYMMTAYLAVSLLLFILARISPYETSGVVNDVYWRNDEKGSRLARPDPIYETLFSGCGRPVRTIGTQVEDRREQEKNSGDTFTLLNSFWFMIASLLQQGTDLLPRAVSTRMVAGMWWFFTLIMISSYTANLAAFLTVERMDSPIESAEDLAKQNTISYGSLRAGSTAAFFRDSKIPTYSRMWVFMDSDDKNFVKSNSAGVERVIKENGKYAFLMESTTVEYIVERKCDLTQIGGLLDSKGYGIALPPNSPFRTPISSAILQLQEGGKLHMLKEKWWKQRKGGGKCQEVPEKEAAALNLSNVGGVFVVLLGGLGVACIIAVAEYLWNKRQMQKFKPATPPPGHLSTCTTNSTLNTLTRPANSYENGQVTHLDLAAHAPVSHCPGENGVLSPMNDNGGFLTTSLSVAALNQTSCAVPHHSMQGWALPPSGGNGCGNPGPEMGNGPPPILPPTAKHHHHHSHRYHQEQCPHFSGFKEDNDVS
;
A
#
# COMPACT_ATOMS: atom_id res chain seq x y z
N VAL A 1 3.58 -55.57 13.23
CA VAL A 1 3.97 -56.70 12.35
C VAL A 1 2.91 -57.01 11.30
N LYS A 2 1.70 -57.52 11.63
CA LYS A 2 0.67 -57.84 10.61
C LYS A 2 0.33 -56.66 9.68
N SER A 3 0.17 -55.44 10.22
CA SER A 3 0.00 -54.21 9.43
C SER A 3 1.16 -54.00 8.46
N VAL A 4 2.39 -53.89 8.97
CA VAL A 4 3.62 -53.71 8.18
C VAL A 4 3.77 -54.73 7.04
N VAL A 5 3.42 -56.01 7.29
CA VAL A 5 3.43 -57.05 6.26
C VAL A 5 2.33 -56.82 5.22
N GLN A 6 1.13 -56.42 5.64
CA GLN A 6 0.03 -56.07 4.74
C GLN A 6 0.34 -54.81 3.89
N ASP A 7 0.94 -53.78 4.49
CA ASP A 7 1.38 -52.55 3.82
C ASP A 7 2.46 -52.86 2.77
N TRP A 8 3.45 -53.69 3.12
CA TRP A 8 4.47 -54.14 2.18
C TRP A 8 3.86 -54.99 1.05
N VAL A 9 2.90 -55.88 1.35
CA VAL A 9 2.18 -56.67 0.34
C VAL A 9 1.39 -55.78 -0.62
N LEU A 10 0.69 -54.76 -0.11
CA LEU A 10 -0.05 -53.81 -0.94
C LEU A 10 0.89 -52.97 -1.82
N GLY A 11 2.02 -52.52 -1.26
CA GLY A 11 3.05 -51.80 -2.01
C GLY A 11 3.65 -52.61 -3.16
N GLU A 12 4.08 -53.86 -2.91
CA GLU A 12 4.65 -54.73 -3.95
C GLU A 12 3.63 -55.09 -5.04
N LEU A 13 2.36 -55.32 -4.67
CA LEU A 13 1.25 -55.49 -5.63
C LEU A 13 1.07 -54.25 -6.52
N ARG A 14 1.19 -53.03 -5.96
CA ARG A 14 1.07 -51.78 -6.73
C ARG A 14 2.16 -51.64 -7.80
N TYR A 15 3.38 -52.09 -7.51
CA TYR A 15 4.47 -52.15 -8.50
C TYR A 15 4.38 -53.33 -9.47
N GLY A 16 3.26 -54.09 -9.47
CA GLY A 16 3.06 -55.25 -10.33
C GLY A 16 3.96 -56.44 -10.01
N ARG A 17 4.62 -56.46 -8.85
CA ARG A 17 5.57 -57.51 -8.47
C ARG A 17 4.82 -58.68 -7.85
N LYS A 18 5.07 -59.88 -8.37
CA LYS A 18 4.46 -61.11 -7.84
C LYS A 18 5.14 -61.51 -6.54
N ILE A 19 4.39 -61.41 -5.45
CA ILE A 19 4.85 -61.77 -4.11
C ILE A 19 4.75 -63.29 -3.94
N PRO A 20 5.86 -64.01 -3.64
CA PRO A 20 5.87 -65.47 -3.57
C PRO A 20 5.33 -66.05 -2.24
N PHE A 21 4.48 -65.31 -1.50
CA PHE A 21 3.92 -65.75 -0.22
C PHE A 21 2.63 -66.61 -0.34
N HIS A 22 2.21 -66.96 -1.55
CA HIS A 22 1.20 -67.99 -1.78
C HIS A 22 1.84 -69.24 -2.40
N GLU A 23 1.62 -70.38 -1.75
CA GLU A 23 1.97 -71.73 -2.21
C GLU A 23 3.43 -71.98 -2.60
N LYS A 24 4.33 -71.83 -1.63
CA LYS A 24 5.25 -72.93 -1.30
C LYS A 24 5.80 -72.78 0.11
N SER A 25 5.66 -73.84 0.90
CA SER A 25 6.62 -74.12 1.96
C SER A 25 8.03 -74.04 1.40
N ILE A 26 8.95 -73.57 2.24
CA ILE A 26 10.41 -73.63 2.08
C ILE A 26 10.78 -74.79 1.16
N ARG A 27 11.21 -74.49 -0.08
CA ARG A 27 11.71 -75.54 -0.96
C ARG A 27 12.95 -76.10 -0.26
N PRO A 28 13.06 -77.42 0.01
CA PRO A 28 14.21 -77.98 0.72
C PRO A 28 15.54 -77.81 -0.04
N ASN A 29 15.47 -77.36 -1.30
CA ASN A 29 16.62 -77.03 -2.15
C ASN A 29 16.82 -75.51 -2.37
N SER A 30 16.26 -74.63 -1.51
CA SER A 30 16.91 -73.32 -1.33
C SER A 30 18.28 -73.60 -0.71
N THR A 31 19.35 -73.24 -1.42
CA THR A 31 20.73 -73.39 -0.94
C THR A 31 20.88 -72.74 0.42
N ILE A 32 20.84 -73.58 1.46
CA ILE A 32 21.23 -73.22 2.82
C ILE A 32 22.63 -72.63 2.69
N HIS A 33 22.84 -71.39 3.15
CA HIS A 33 24.19 -70.86 3.30
C HIS A 33 24.99 -71.92 4.06
N PRO A 34 26.13 -72.43 3.57
CA PRO A 34 26.71 -73.69 4.06
C PRO A 34 27.12 -73.71 5.54
N ASN A 35 26.96 -72.60 6.26
CA ASN A 35 27.22 -72.41 7.68
C ASN A 35 25.95 -72.06 8.52
N ALA A 36 24.75 -72.11 7.95
CA ALA A 36 23.51 -71.71 8.64
C ALA A 36 22.82 -72.91 9.33
N ILE A 37 22.73 -72.87 10.66
CA ILE A 37 22.11 -73.89 11.51
C ILE A 37 20.71 -73.41 11.94
N ALA A 38 19.73 -74.32 11.98
CA ALA A 38 18.39 -73.99 12.48
C ALA A 38 18.41 -73.76 14.00
N THR A 39 17.66 -72.78 14.50
CA THR A 39 17.61 -72.44 15.94
C THR A 39 17.22 -73.63 16.82
N GLU A 40 16.29 -74.47 16.35
CA GLU A 40 15.91 -75.72 17.02
C GLU A 40 17.10 -76.68 17.17
N THR A 41 17.94 -76.82 16.14
CA THR A 41 19.15 -77.66 16.18
C THR A 41 20.20 -77.09 17.13
N ALA A 42 20.38 -75.77 17.17
CA ALA A 42 21.27 -75.11 18.13
C ALA A 42 20.79 -75.31 19.57
N LEU A 43 19.49 -75.20 19.83
CA LEU A 43 18.90 -75.46 21.15
C LEU A 43 19.05 -76.93 21.59
N VAL A 44 18.94 -77.90 20.67
CA VAL A 44 19.18 -79.33 20.99
C VAL A 44 20.64 -79.58 21.36
N TYR A 45 21.60 -78.97 20.64
CA TYR A 45 23.02 -79.05 20.98
C TYR A 45 23.29 -78.50 22.39
N ASP A 46 22.78 -77.29 22.67
CA ASP A 46 22.92 -76.63 23.96
C ASP A 46 22.27 -77.43 25.10
N ALA A 47 21.11 -78.05 24.86
CA ALA A 47 20.42 -78.89 25.83
C ALA A 47 21.22 -80.17 26.19
N VAL A 48 21.84 -80.83 25.20
CA VAL A 48 22.70 -82.00 25.44
C VAL A 48 23.96 -81.60 26.21
N GLN A 49 24.57 -80.46 25.86
CA GLN A 49 25.75 -79.93 26.57
C GLN A 49 25.43 -79.57 28.03
N LEU A 50 24.30 -78.90 28.28
CA LEU A 50 23.80 -78.60 29.61
C LEU A 50 23.56 -79.87 30.44
N PHE A 51 22.84 -80.85 29.87
CA PHE A 51 22.51 -82.10 30.54
C PHE A 51 23.77 -82.90 30.89
N ALA A 52 24.71 -83.05 29.95
CA ALA A 52 25.96 -83.75 30.20
C ALA A 52 26.79 -83.10 31.31
N ARG A 53 26.79 -81.76 31.39
CA ARG A 53 27.50 -81.02 32.45
C ARG A 53 26.83 -81.17 33.81
N ALA A 54 25.51 -81.01 33.88
CA ALA A 54 24.74 -81.22 35.12
C ALA A 54 24.86 -82.66 35.65
N LEU A 55 24.86 -83.66 34.76
CA LEU A 55 25.07 -85.07 35.12
C LEU A 55 26.49 -85.32 35.64
N THR A 56 27.50 -84.70 35.01
CA THR A 56 28.91 -84.79 35.45
C THR A 56 29.12 -84.16 36.83
N ASP A 57 28.48 -83.03 37.11
CA ASP A 57 28.59 -82.36 38.41
C ASP A 57 27.76 -83.06 39.51
N LEU A 58 26.70 -83.78 39.15
CA LEU A 58 26.01 -84.71 40.04
C LEU A 58 26.85 -85.96 40.36
N ASP A 59 27.47 -86.59 39.37
CA ASP A 59 28.29 -87.81 39.55
C ASP A 59 29.50 -87.57 40.47
N ARG A 60 30.04 -86.34 40.43
CA ARG A 60 31.09 -85.87 41.37
C ARG A 60 30.62 -85.75 42.82
N SER A 61 29.32 -85.60 43.07
CA SER A 61 28.75 -85.34 44.41
C SER A 61 27.97 -86.52 44.99
N GLN A 62 27.38 -87.36 44.15
CA GLN A 62 26.57 -88.52 44.53
C GLN A 62 26.89 -89.70 43.61
N ASN A 63 26.99 -90.90 44.18
CA ASN A 63 27.12 -92.13 43.40
C ASN A 63 25.79 -92.47 42.72
N ILE A 64 25.72 -92.25 41.40
CA ILE A 64 24.47 -92.36 40.64
C ILE A 64 24.13 -93.83 40.35
N GLN A 65 22.99 -94.32 40.85
CA GLN A 65 22.45 -95.61 40.44
C GLN A 65 21.33 -95.47 39.40
N ILE A 66 21.49 -96.17 38.27
CA ILE A 66 20.52 -96.19 37.16
C ILE A 66 19.60 -97.40 37.35
N THR A 67 18.30 -97.15 37.53
CA THR A 67 17.26 -98.16 37.71
C THR A 67 16.16 -98.01 36.66
N PRO A 68 15.67 -99.10 36.04
CA PRO A 68 14.45 -99.03 35.23
C PRO A 68 13.24 -98.73 36.13
N LEU A 69 12.27 -97.97 35.62
CA LEU A 69 11.05 -97.57 36.32
C LEU A 69 9.83 -97.85 35.44
N ASP A 70 8.69 -98.16 36.07
CA ASP A 70 7.38 -98.26 35.41
C ASP A 70 6.59 -96.96 35.65
N CYS A 71 5.82 -96.53 34.65
CA CYS A 71 4.94 -95.37 34.74
C CYS A 71 3.68 -95.65 35.59
N VAL A 72 3.35 -96.92 35.86
CA VAL A 72 2.16 -97.31 36.64
C VAL A 72 2.37 -97.13 38.15
N ASP A 73 3.56 -97.44 38.66
CA ASP A 73 3.84 -97.45 40.10
C ASP A 73 4.06 -96.05 40.68
N GLY A 74 4.38 -95.06 39.85
CA GLY A 74 4.51 -93.65 40.24
C GLY A 74 5.76 -93.29 41.05
N GLU A 75 6.63 -94.25 41.35
CA GLU A 75 7.86 -94.04 42.12
C GLU A 75 8.90 -93.22 41.34
N PRO A 76 9.32 -92.03 41.84
CA PRO A 76 10.29 -91.18 41.15
C PRO A 76 11.72 -91.70 41.33
N TRP A 77 12.58 -91.46 40.33
CA TRP A 77 14.01 -91.73 40.47
C TRP A 77 14.63 -90.87 41.57
N GLN A 78 15.31 -91.51 42.53
CA GLN A 78 15.84 -90.87 43.75
C GLN A 78 16.75 -89.67 43.48
N HIS A 79 17.54 -89.71 42.39
CA HIS A 79 18.43 -88.61 42.01
C HIS A 79 17.78 -87.58 41.06
N GLY A 80 16.54 -87.78 40.62
CA GLY A 80 15.90 -86.95 39.59
C GLY A 80 15.70 -85.48 40.01
N THR A 81 15.33 -85.24 41.27
CA THR A 81 15.22 -83.88 41.84
C THR A 81 16.59 -83.23 42.00
N SER A 82 17.61 -84.01 42.38
CA SER A 82 18.99 -83.53 42.48
C SER A 82 19.52 -83.12 41.10
N LEU A 83 19.34 -83.97 40.07
CA LEU A 83 19.74 -83.66 38.69
C LEU A 83 19.04 -82.41 38.16
N LEU A 84 17.72 -82.25 38.41
CA LEU A 84 16.98 -81.05 38.02
C LEU A 84 17.53 -79.78 38.69
N ASN A 85 17.89 -79.86 39.97
CA ASN A 85 18.51 -78.75 40.69
C ASN A 85 19.91 -78.41 40.12
N TYR A 86 20.74 -79.41 39.80
CA TYR A 86 22.00 -79.17 39.09
C TYR A 86 21.75 -78.52 37.72
N MET A 87 20.81 -79.01 36.92
CA MET A 87 20.48 -78.41 35.61
C MET A 87 20.02 -76.94 35.71
N LYS A 88 19.33 -76.55 36.79
CA LYS A 88 18.95 -75.15 37.05
C LYS A 88 20.13 -74.28 37.51
N LEU A 89 21.12 -74.87 38.18
CA LEU A 89 22.31 -74.18 38.71
C LEU A 89 23.49 -74.09 37.73
N VAL A 90 23.55 -74.94 36.70
CA VAL A 90 24.62 -74.89 35.70
C VAL A 90 24.49 -73.64 34.83
N GLU A 91 25.43 -72.71 35.01
CA GLU A 91 25.71 -71.69 34.00
C GLU A 91 26.61 -72.28 32.91
N ALA A 92 26.17 -72.14 31.66
CA ALA A 92 26.91 -72.61 30.50
C ALA A 92 26.90 -71.57 29.36
N GLU A 93 27.86 -71.70 28.45
CA GLU A 93 27.91 -70.96 27.20
C GLU A 93 27.75 -71.98 26.05
N GLY A 94 26.77 -71.73 25.19
CA GLY A 94 26.41 -72.59 24.07
C GLY A 94 26.28 -71.82 22.75
N LEU A 95 25.79 -72.48 21.71
CA LEU A 95 25.55 -71.88 20.39
C LEU A 95 24.53 -70.74 20.42
N THR A 96 23.62 -70.76 21.40
CA THR A 96 22.65 -69.68 21.64
C THR A 96 23.11 -68.68 22.70
N GLY A 97 24.41 -68.59 22.99
CA GLY A 97 24.99 -67.66 23.97
C GLY A 97 24.88 -68.15 25.41
N LYS A 98 24.72 -67.23 26.37
CA LYS A 98 24.66 -67.55 27.80
C LYS A 98 23.39 -68.34 28.15
N ILE A 99 23.56 -69.43 28.89
CA ILE A 99 22.49 -70.29 29.39
C ILE A 99 22.46 -70.15 30.92
N GLN A 100 21.37 -69.56 31.42
CA GLN A 100 21.01 -69.49 32.83
C GLN A 100 19.52 -69.82 32.97
N PHE A 101 19.09 -70.36 34.10
CA PHE A 101 17.69 -70.64 34.40
C PHE A 101 17.24 -69.90 35.65
N ASP A 102 15.95 -69.60 35.74
CA ASP A 102 15.33 -69.15 36.98
C ASP A 102 14.94 -70.33 37.91
N SER A 103 14.37 -70.00 39.07
CA SER A 103 13.91 -70.98 40.06
C SER A 103 12.85 -71.95 39.52
N GLU A 104 12.05 -71.54 38.54
CA GLU A 104 11.00 -72.37 37.94
C GLU A 104 11.58 -73.31 36.88
N GLY A 105 12.63 -72.88 36.18
CA GLY A 105 13.33 -73.62 35.13
C GLY A 105 13.17 -73.01 33.74
N PHE A 106 12.71 -71.76 33.64
CA PHE A 106 12.71 -71.02 32.39
C PHE A 106 14.07 -70.37 32.17
N ARG A 107 14.49 -70.28 30.90
CA ARG A 107 15.77 -69.66 30.56
C ARG A 107 15.69 -68.15 30.84
N SER A 108 16.58 -67.68 31.71
CA SER A 108 16.72 -66.28 32.09
C SER A 108 17.99 -65.70 31.48
N ASN A 109 18.05 -64.36 31.43
CA ASN A 109 19.26 -63.60 31.07
C ASN A 109 19.96 -64.05 29.77
N PHE A 110 19.20 -64.01 28.67
CA PHE A 110 19.68 -64.23 27.31
C PHE A 110 19.62 -62.93 26.50
N ASP A 111 20.52 -62.80 25.54
CA ASP A 111 20.56 -61.70 24.59
C ASP A 111 19.86 -62.11 23.27
N LEU A 112 19.10 -61.18 22.68
CA LEU A 112 18.52 -61.34 21.35
C LEU A 112 19.16 -60.35 20.38
N GLU A 113 19.62 -60.83 19.23
CA GLU A 113 20.12 -59.95 18.18
C GLU A 113 18.97 -59.34 17.40
N ILE A 114 18.96 -58.01 17.26
CA ILE A 114 18.00 -57.30 16.42
C ILE A 114 18.60 -57.22 15.01
N ILE A 115 17.96 -57.89 14.06
CA ILE A 115 18.37 -57.92 12.65
C ILE A 115 17.42 -57.11 11.77
N GLU A 116 17.98 -56.44 10.76
CA GLU A 116 17.27 -55.62 9.78
C GLU A 116 17.69 -56.02 8.36
N LEU A 117 16.72 -56.06 7.44
CA LEU A 117 16.99 -56.31 6.03
C LEU A 117 17.45 -55.01 5.36
N LYS A 118 18.74 -54.91 5.07
CA LYS A 118 19.33 -53.87 4.23
C LYS A 118 19.51 -54.37 2.79
N LYS A 119 19.96 -53.48 1.90
CA LYS A 119 20.26 -53.78 0.49
C LYS A 119 21.28 -54.92 0.33
N ASP A 120 22.25 -55.00 1.24
CA ASP A 120 23.32 -56.01 1.24
C ASP A 120 22.94 -57.33 1.96
N GLY A 121 21.73 -57.40 2.54
CA GLY A 121 21.23 -58.57 3.27
C GLY A 121 20.77 -58.26 4.70
N LEU A 122 20.64 -59.31 5.51
CA LEU A 122 20.27 -59.19 6.92
C LEU A 122 21.49 -58.75 7.75
N ASN A 123 21.41 -57.56 8.33
CA ASN A 123 22.46 -56.97 9.15
C ASN A 123 21.99 -56.82 10.62
N LYS A 124 22.88 -57.08 11.57
CA LYS A 124 22.63 -56.83 13.00
C LYS A 124 22.66 -55.33 13.28
N VAL A 125 21.58 -54.79 13.84
CA VAL A 125 21.39 -53.35 14.13
C VAL A 125 21.18 -53.04 15.61
N GLY A 126 21.18 -54.06 16.46
CA GLY A 126 21.10 -53.90 17.90
C GLY A 126 21.16 -55.23 18.66
N VAL A 127 21.12 -55.13 19.98
CA VAL A 127 20.96 -56.24 20.91
C VAL A 127 19.85 -55.88 21.89
N TRP A 128 18.98 -56.84 22.19
CA TRP A 128 18.00 -56.74 23.27
C TRP A 128 18.39 -57.66 24.41
N ASN A 129 18.28 -57.20 25.65
CA ASN A 129 18.32 -58.09 26.83
C ASN A 129 17.28 -57.66 27.88
N LYS A 130 17.10 -58.51 28.91
CA LYS A 130 16.07 -58.30 29.94
C LYS A 130 16.32 -57.06 30.82
N GLU A 131 17.57 -56.65 31.00
CA GLU A 131 17.96 -55.60 31.96
C GLU A 131 17.99 -54.19 31.33
N THR A 132 18.51 -54.09 30.11
CA THR A 132 18.73 -52.82 29.38
C THR A 132 17.70 -52.57 28.28
N GLY A 133 16.89 -53.58 27.93
CA GLY A 133 15.92 -53.50 26.84
C GLY A 133 16.60 -53.53 25.47
N ALA A 134 16.00 -52.85 24.48
CA ALA A 134 16.52 -52.82 23.10
C ALA A 134 17.59 -51.72 22.95
N ASN A 135 18.85 -52.12 22.83
CA ASN A 135 19.97 -51.22 22.53
C ASN A 135 20.29 -51.27 21.02
N PHE A 136 20.05 -50.16 20.32
CA PHE A 136 20.29 -50.04 18.89
C PHE A 136 21.64 -49.39 18.60
N THR A 137 22.44 -50.01 17.75
CA THR A 137 23.77 -49.50 17.34
C THR A 137 23.69 -48.51 16.16
N ARG A 138 22.48 -48.09 15.74
CA ARG A 138 22.29 -47.24 14.57
C ARG A 138 22.81 -45.83 14.79
N ASN A 139 23.68 -45.37 13.90
CA ASN A 139 24.03 -43.96 13.78
C ASN A 139 22.96 -43.23 12.94
N PHE A 140 22.50 -42.05 13.37
CA PHE A 140 21.46 -41.28 12.67
C PHE A 140 21.89 -40.90 11.25
N THR A 141 23.16 -40.52 11.07
CA THR A 141 23.70 -40.11 9.77
C THR A 141 23.70 -41.25 8.76
N GLU A 142 24.06 -42.46 9.18
CA GLU A 142 24.06 -43.67 8.35
C GLU A 142 22.63 -44.07 7.95
N ALA A 143 21.70 -44.04 8.92
CA ALA A 143 20.29 -44.30 8.64
C ALA A 143 19.70 -43.27 7.64
N TYR A 144 20.10 -42.00 7.75
CA TYR A 144 19.69 -40.96 6.80
C TYR A 144 20.25 -41.21 5.39
N SER A 145 21.55 -41.53 5.25
CA SER A 145 22.14 -41.85 3.94
C SER A 145 21.51 -43.09 3.31
N GLU A 146 21.24 -44.15 4.09
CA GLU A 146 20.57 -45.37 3.59
C GLU A 146 19.15 -45.08 3.06
N ILE A 147 18.39 -44.18 3.71
CA ILE A 147 17.07 -43.76 3.22
C ILE A 147 17.20 -42.98 1.90
N VAL A 148 18.16 -42.04 1.79
CA VAL A 148 18.39 -41.29 0.54
C VAL A 148 18.84 -42.22 -0.59
N GLU A 149 19.75 -43.16 -0.32
CA GLU A 149 20.15 -44.18 -1.29
C GLU A 149 18.99 -45.10 -1.72
N SER A 150 18.04 -45.38 -0.82
CA SER A 150 16.83 -46.15 -1.15
C SER A 150 15.83 -45.41 -2.05
N LEU A 151 15.94 -44.08 -2.15
CA LEU A 151 15.15 -43.25 -3.07
C LEU A 151 15.75 -43.20 -4.48
N HIS A 152 17.07 -43.39 -4.63
CA HIS A 152 17.72 -43.32 -5.93
C HIS A 152 17.15 -44.32 -6.95
N ASN A 153 16.75 -43.80 -8.11
CA ASN A 153 16.05 -44.53 -9.19
C ASN A 153 14.70 -45.16 -8.82
N LYS A 154 14.17 -44.94 -7.62
CA LYS A 154 12.81 -45.36 -7.26
C LYS A 154 11.80 -44.44 -7.95
N THR A 155 10.71 -45.00 -8.49
CA THR A 155 9.62 -44.20 -9.07
C THR A 155 8.50 -44.04 -8.05
N LEU A 156 8.24 -42.79 -7.64
CA LEU A 156 7.16 -42.44 -6.70
C LEU A 156 5.88 -42.02 -7.46
N ILE A 157 4.73 -42.42 -6.94
CA ILE A 157 3.42 -42.00 -7.46
C ILE A 157 2.96 -40.77 -6.68
N ILE A 158 2.74 -39.67 -7.39
CA ILE A 158 2.45 -38.36 -6.79
C ILE A 158 1.03 -37.96 -7.15
N THR A 159 0.14 -37.94 -6.17
CA THR A 159 -1.22 -37.41 -6.36
C THR A 159 -1.22 -35.89 -6.35
N THR A 160 -2.00 -35.29 -7.25
CA THR A 160 -2.15 -33.84 -7.40
C THR A 160 -3.56 -33.48 -7.90
N ILE A 161 -3.88 -32.20 -7.83
CA ILE A 161 -5.15 -31.59 -8.25
C ILE A 161 -4.88 -30.47 -9.25
N LEU A 162 -5.82 -30.16 -10.15
CA LEU A 162 -5.66 -29.08 -11.13
C LEU A 162 -6.04 -27.72 -10.52
N THR A 163 -5.05 -26.88 -10.29
CA THR A 163 -5.20 -25.53 -9.74
C THR A 163 -4.16 -24.60 -10.34
N GLU A 164 -4.58 -23.43 -10.83
CA GLU A 164 -3.66 -22.42 -11.36
C GLU A 164 -3.01 -21.61 -10.22
N PRO A 165 -1.69 -21.33 -10.23
CA PRO A 165 -0.64 -21.78 -11.16
C PRO A 165 0.09 -23.05 -10.71
N TYR A 166 -0.43 -23.75 -9.72
CA TYR A 166 0.23 -24.86 -9.03
C TYR A 166 0.44 -26.08 -9.92
N SER A 167 -0.63 -26.56 -10.55
CA SER A 167 -0.68 -27.75 -11.39
C SER A 167 -1.71 -27.56 -12.50
N MET A 168 -1.24 -27.45 -13.74
CA MET A 168 -2.04 -27.15 -14.93
C MET A 168 -1.70 -28.13 -16.07
N TYR A 169 -2.61 -28.31 -17.01
CA TYR A 169 -2.27 -28.94 -18.29
C TYR A 169 -1.58 -27.95 -19.22
N LYS A 170 -0.59 -28.43 -19.97
CA LYS A 170 -0.06 -27.71 -21.13
C LYS A 170 -1.12 -27.62 -22.22
N GLU A 171 -1.02 -26.59 -23.05
CA GLU A 171 -1.94 -26.35 -24.18
C GLU A 171 -1.95 -27.54 -25.16
N ASN A 172 -0.79 -28.14 -25.44
CA ASN A 172 -0.66 -29.36 -26.27
C ASN A 172 -0.66 -30.67 -25.44
N SER A 173 -1.40 -30.72 -24.32
CA SER A 173 -1.37 -31.88 -23.40
C SER A 173 -1.86 -33.19 -24.03
N GLU A 174 -2.77 -33.15 -25.00
CA GLU A 174 -3.26 -34.35 -25.71
C GLU A 174 -2.17 -35.07 -26.53
N ALA A 175 -1.19 -34.32 -27.06
CA ALA A 175 -0.08 -34.85 -27.85
C ALA A 175 1.11 -35.34 -26.99
N LEU A 176 1.05 -35.10 -25.67
CA LEU A 176 2.12 -35.41 -24.71
C LEU A 176 1.70 -36.61 -23.84
N THR A 177 2.67 -37.37 -23.34
CA THR A 177 2.41 -38.55 -22.49
C THR A 177 3.11 -38.44 -21.14
N GLY A 178 2.56 -39.11 -20.12
CA GLY A 178 3.10 -39.10 -18.75
C GLY A 178 3.18 -37.69 -18.15
N ASN A 179 4.29 -37.40 -17.47
CA ASN A 179 4.53 -36.14 -16.76
C ASN A 179 4.63 -34.93 -17.68
N ALA A 180 5.04 -35.12 -18.94
CA ALA A 180 5.27 -34.04 -19.88
C ALA A 180 4.00 -33.19 -20.15
N ARG A 181 2.81 -33.75 -19.90
CA ARG A 181 1.50 -33.09 -20.03
C ARG A 181 1.26 -31.95 -19.04
N PHE A 182 1.93 -31.97 -17.90
CA PHE A 182 1.71 -31.03 -16.81
C PHE A 182 2.71 -29.88 -16.82
N GLU A 183 2.28 -28.71 -16.35
CA GLU A 183 3.11 -27.55 -16.04
C GLU A 183 2.56 -26.82 -14.80
N GLY A 184 3.42 -26.13 -14.06
CA GLY A 184 3.02 -25.35 -12.89
C GLY A 184 4.10 -25.28 -11.82
N TYR A 185 3.83 -24.52 -10.76
CA TYR A 185 4.76 -24.36 -9.64
C TYR A 185 5.10 -25.69 -8.95
N ASN A 186 4.11 -26.56 -8.73
CA ASN A 186 4.32 -27.86 -8.09
C ASN A 186 5.10 -28.83 -8.96
N VAL A 187 4.92 -28.73 -10.29
CA VAL A 187 5.66 -29.53 -11.28
C VAL A 187 7.13 -29.16 -11.26
N ASP A 188 7.47 -27.87 -11.28
CA ASP A 188 8.87 -27.42 -11.14
C ASP A 188 9.44 -27.75 -9.75
N LEU A 189 8.65 -27.58 -8.68
CA LEU A 189 9.09 -27.85 -7.29
C LEU A 189 9.51 -29.32 -7.12
N ILE A 190 8.66 -30.26 -7.54
CA ILE A 190 8.96 -31.67 -7.37
C ILE A 190 10.09 -32.15 -8.30
N ASP A 191 10.26 -31.52 -9.47
CA ASP A 191 11.38 -31.78 -10.37
C ASP A 191 12.73 -31.35 -9.75
N GLU A 192 12.75 -30.23 -9.02
CA GLU A 192 13.94 -29.78 -8.28
C GLU A 192 14.24 -30.66 -7.06
N ILE A 193 13.23 -31.10 -6.32
CA ILE A 193 13.39 -32.07 -5.21
C ILE A 193 13.86 -33.44 -5.76
N SER A 194 13.32 -33.88 -6.90
CA SER A 194 13.72 -35.10 -7.62
C SER A 194 15.19 -35.06 -8.06
N LYS A 195 15.68 -33.92 -8.56
CA LYS A 195 17.12 -33.73 -8.88
C LYS A 195 18.03 -33.84 -7.65
N ILE A 196 17.60 -33.35 -6.48
CA ILE A 196 18.39 -33.40 -5.24
C ILE A 196 18.45 -34.82 -4.69
N LEU A 197 17.32 -35.53 -4.63
CA LEU A 197 17.20 -36.85 -4.01
C LEU A 197 17.32 -38.02 -4.99
N GLY A 198 17.40 -37.75 -6.30
CA GLY A 198 17.61 -38.75 -7.37
C GLY A 198 16.50 -39.78 -7.57
N PHE A 199 15.26 -39.49 -7.14
CA PHE A 199 14.10 -40.35 -7.41
C PHE A 199 13.39 -39.94 -8.71
N ASN A 200 12.77 -40.91 -9.39
CA ASN A 200 11.84 -40.67 -10.48
C ASN A 200 10.42 -40.47 -9.93
N TYR A 201 9.54 -39.78 -10.65
CA TYR A 201 8.15 -39.59 -10.23
C TYR A 201 7.16 -39.78 -11.37
N SER A 202 5.90 -40.03 -11.02
CA SER A 202 4.78 -40.07 -11.96
C SER A 202 3.56 -39.39 -11.37
N PHE A 203 2.90 -38.51 -12.13
CA PHE A 203 1.69 -37.83 -11.66
C PHE A 203 0.44 -38.71 -11.76
N HIS A 204 -0.26 -38.83 -10.65
CA HIS A 204 -1.63 -39.32 -10.52
C HIS A 204 -2.57 -38.12 -10.33
N MET A 205 -3.71 -38.12 -11.00
CA MET A 205 -4.75 -37.11 -10.76
C MET A 205 -5.73 -37.65 -9.74
N VAL A 206 -6.02 -36.89 -8.69
CA VAL A 206 -6.98 -37.30 -7.66
C VAL A 206 -8.35 -37.62 -8.27
N GLU A 207 -8.88 -38.81 -7.98
CA GLU A 207 -10.09 -39.33 -8.65
C GLU A 207 -11.35 -38.49 -8.39
N ASP A 208 -11.52 -37.98 -7.18
CA ASP A 208 -12.71 -37.24 -6.75
C ASP A 208 -12.61 -35.70 -6.94
N GLY A 209 -11.45 -35.19 -7.37
CA GLY A 209 -11.21 -33.77 -7.54
C GLY A 209 -11.15 -32.96 -6.24
N THR A 210 -10.87 -33.57 -5.09
CA THR A 210 -10.83 -32.90 -3.79
C THR A 210 -9.45 -33.00 -3.10
N TYR A 211 -9.15 -32.02 -2.24
CA TYR A 211 -7.94 -32.05 -1.40
C TYR A 211 -7.97 -33.14 -0.33
N GLY A 212 -9.17 -33.47 0.14
CA GLY A 212 -9.41 -34.36 1.27
C GLY A 212 -9.88 -33.62 2.52
N SER A 213 -10.99 -34.13 3.05
CA SER A 213 -11.63 -33.82 4.33
C SER A 213 -12.03 -35.13 5.03
N TYR A 214 -12.08 -35.11 6.35
CA TYR A 214 -12.53 -36.23 7.15
C TYR A 214 -14.06 -36.24 7.24
N ASP A 215 -14.71 -37.38 6.97
CA ASP A 215 -16.13 -37.57 7.25
C ASP A 215 -16.28 -38.35 8.57
N GLU A 216 -16.79 -37.67 9.61
CA GLU A 216 -17.03 -38.25 10.93
C GLU A 216 -18.01 -39.43 10.91
N LYS A 217 -18.93 -39.49 9.93
CA LYS A 217 -19.97 -40.52 9.84
C LYS A 217 -19.43 -41.82 9.28
N THR A 218 -18.64 -41.75 8.21
CA THR A 218 -18.01 -42.92 7.58
C THR A 218 -16.67 -43.28 8.24
N LYS A 219 -16.05 -42.34 8.96
CA LYS A 219 -14.69 -42.40 9.50
C LYS A 219 -13.62 -42.60 8.42
N THR A 220 -13.85 -42.01 7.25
CA THR A 220 -12.94 -42.10 6.10
C THR A 220 -12.48 -40.73 5.63
N TRP A 221 -11.24 -40.68 5.14
CA TRP A 221 -10.70 -39.52 4.43
C TRP A 221 -11.05 -39.59 2.95
N SER A 222 -11.43 -38.44 2.39
CA SER A 222 -11.62 -38.22 0.95
C SER A 222 -10.34 -37.67 0.28
N GLY A 223 -10.37 -37.52 -1.04
CA GLY A 223 -9.36 -36.80 -1.82
C GLY A 223 -7.94 -37.32 -1.71
N MET A 224 -6.98 -36.43 -1.94
CA MET A 224 -5.56 -36.77 -1.88
C MET A 224 -5.13 -37.38 -0.53
N ILE A 225 -5.72 -36.94 0.59
CA ILE A 225 -5.47 -37.55 1.91
C ILE A 225 -5.94 -39.02 1.95
N GLY A 226 -7.13 -39.30 1.40
CA GLY A 226 -7.65 -40.65 1.22
C GLY A 226 -6.79 -41.51 0.30
N GLU A 227 -6.22 -40.95 -0.78
CA GLU A 227 -5.30 -41.65 -1.68
C GLU A 227 -3.96 -42.02 -1.03
N LEU A 228 -3.44 -41.21 -0.10
CA LEU A 228 -2.26 -41.55 0.70
C LEU A 228 -2.55 -42.68 1.70
N LEU A 229 -3.67 -42.59 2.43
CA LEU A 229 -4.06 -43.57 3.44
C LEU A 229 -4.47 -44.92 2.84
N SER A 230 -5.13 -44.91 1.68
CA SER A 230 -5.45 -46.12 0.91
C SER A 230 -4.26 -46.66 0.11
N GLN A 231 -3.09 -46.03 0.21
CA GLN A 231 -1.88 -46.42 -0.51
C GLN A 231 -2.10 -46.53 -2.04
N LYS A 232 -2.83 -45.56 -2.62
CA LYS A 232 -2.87 -45.32 -4.07
C LYS A 232 -1.69 -44.45 -4.54
N ALA A 233 -1.30 -43.46 -3.73
CA ALA A 233 -0.16 -42.58 -3.98
C ALA A 233 0.88 -42.66 -2.85
N ASP A 234 2.11 -42.25 -3.15
CA ASP A 234 3.24 -42.20 -2.19
C ASP A 234 3.44 -40.80 -1.61
N LEU A 235 3.09 -39.76 -2.37
CA LEU A 235 3.20 -38.34 -2.01
C LEU A 235 1.98 -37.59 -2.54
N ALA A 236 1.52 -36.55 -1.82
CA ALA A 236 0.57 -35.57 -2.36
C ALA A 236 1.26 -34.20 -2.48
N VAL A 237 1.37 -33.70 -3.71
CA VAL A 237 2.00 -32.41 -4.02
C VAL A 237 0.96 -31.51 -4.67
N ALA A 238 0.43 -30.58 -3.87
CA ALA A 238 -0.64 -29.66 -4.22
C ALA A 238 -0.47 -28.35 -3.44
N ASP A 239 -1.34 -27.37 -3.70
CA ASP A 239 -1.68 -26.25 -2.82
C ASP A 239 -2.45 -26.73 -1.57
N LEU A 240 -1.87 -27.70 -0.85
CA LEU A 240 -2.48 -28.39 0.27
C LEU A 240 -2.13 -27.69 1.58
N THR A 241 -3.08 -26.91 2.13
CA THR A 241 -2.93 -26.25 3.43
C THR A 241 -2.67 -27.28 4.53
N ILE A 242 -1.59 -27.09 5.29
CA ILE A 242 -1.33 -27.84 6.53
C ILE A 242 -2.40 -27.42 7.56
N THR A 243 -3.12 -28.39 8.12
CA THR A 243 -4.13 -28.19 9.17
C THR A 243 -4.04 -29.30 10.22
N TYR A 244 -4.37 -28.98 11.47
CA TYR A 244 -4.31 -29.94 12.58
C TYR A 244 -5.11 -31.23 12.31
N GLU A 245 -6.31 -31.10 11.75
CA GLU A 245 -7.16 -32.24 11.36
C GLU A 245 -6.46 -33.17 10.36
N ARG A 246 -5.79 -32.60 9.34
CA ARG A 246 -5.04 -33.39 8.34
C ARG A 246 -3.77 -33.99 8.91
N GLU A 247 -3.07 -33.29 9.80
CA GLU A 247 -1.86 -33.78 10.47
C GLU A 247 -2.13 -35.00 11.38
N GLN A 248 -3.36 -35.15 11.89
CA GLN A 248 -3.77 -36.40 12.56
C GLN A 248 -3.88 -37.61 11.60
N GLY A 249 -4.11 -37.37 10.31
CA GLY A 249 -4.28 -38.42 9.29
C GLY A 249 -2.99 -38.73 8.51
N VAL A 250 -2.19 -37.71 8.19
CA VAL A 250 -0.99 -37.81 7.34
C VAL A 250 0.15 -36.94 7.85
N ASP A 251 1.38 -37.33 7.54
CA ASP A 251 2.56 -36.54 7.86
C ASP A 251 2.78 -35.43 6.82
N PHE A 252 3.16 -34.24 7.27
CA PHE A 252 3.57 -33.14 6.41
C PHE A 252 5.07 -32.85 6.48
N THR A 253 5.65 -32.44 5.35
CA THR A 253 6.98 -31.80 5.33
C THR A 253 6.97 -30.45 6.04
N MET A 254 8.15 -29.86 6.23
CA MET A 254 8.24 -28.41 6.42
C MET A 254 7.50 -27.67 5.28
N PRO A 255 6.84 -26.52 5.55
CA PRO A 255 6.10 -25.79 4.54
C PRO A 255 7.04 -25.19 3.50
N PHE A 256 6.73 -25.39 2.21
CA PHE A 256 7.51 -24.82 1.10
C PHE A 256 7.04 -23.41 0.70
N MET A 257 5.86 -23.00 1.16
CA MET A 257 5.29 -21.68 0.89
C MET A 257 4.43 -21.24 2.08
N ASN A 258 4.72 -20.06 2.62
CA ASN A 258 3.92 -19.41 3.67
C ASN A 258 2.81 -18.57 3.04
N LEU A 259 1.64 -18.56 3.68
CA LEU A 259 0.42 -17.90 3.22
C LEU A 259 -0.52 -17.61 4.40
N GLY A 260 -1.63 -16.93 4.13
CA GLY A 260 -2.75 -16.82 5.05
C GLY A 260 -4.04 -16.50 4.31
N VAL A 261 -5.16 -16.50 5.01
CA VAL A 261 -6.44 -16.02 4.47
C VAL A 261 -6.35 -14.50 4.30
N THR A 262 -6.75 -13.99 3.14
CA THR A 262 -6.90 -12.55 2.86
C THR A 262 -8.23 -12.27 2.16
N ILE A 263 -8.53 -10.97 2.00
CA ILE A 263 -9.75 -10.50 1.35
C ILE A 263 -9.41 -10.10 -0.08
N LEU A 264 -10.00 -10.80 -1.06
CA LEU A 264 -10.07 -10.35 -2.45
C LEU A 264 -11.28 -9.42 -2.61
N PHE A 265 -11.03 -8.19 -3.05
CA PHE A 265 -12.07 -7.20 -3.30
C PHE A 265 -11.86 -6.50 -4.64
N LYS A 266 -12.84 -5.71 -5.06
CA LYS A 266 -12.69 -4.87 -6.25
C LYS A 266 -11.81 -3.66 -5.92
N LYS A 267 -10.83 -3.34 -6.77
CA LYS A 267 -10.00 -2.13 -6.65
C LYS A 267 -10.95 -0.92 -6.60
N PRO A 268 -10.88 -0.07 -5.56
CA PRO A 268 -11.70 1.14 -5.52
C PRO A 268 -11.40 2.00 -6.74
N LYS A 269 -12.41 2.68 -7.26
CA LYS A 269 -12.25 3.69 -8.31
C LYS A 269 -12.11 5.06 -7.65
N ALA A 270 -11.33 5.94 -8.27
CA ALA A 270 -11.25 7.33 -7.85
C ALA A 270 -12.67 7.91 -7.84
N LYS A 271 -13.03 8.60 -6.75
CA LYS A 271 -14.35 9.21 -6.63
C LYS A 271 -14.35 10.52 -7.39
N ASP A 272 -15.34 10.72 -8.26
CA ASP A 272 -15.51 11.99 -8.97
C ASP A 272 -15.48 13.18 -7.99
N PRO A 273 -14.66 14.22 -8.24
CA PRO A 273 -14.55 15.33 -7.31
C PRO A 273 -15.87 16.09 -7.22
N TYR A 274 -16.28 16.43 -5.99
CA TYR A 274 -17.48 17.23 -5.76
C TYR A 274 -17.35 18.61 -6.45
N LEU A 275 -18.48 19.18 -6.88
CA LEU A 275 -18.53 20.50 -7.54
C LEU A 275 -17.83 21.63 -6.75
N PHE A 276 -17.86 21.56 -5.41
CA PHE A 276 -17.21 22.53 -4.51
C PHE A 276 -15.86 22.07 -3.96
N SER A 277 -15.19 21.13 -4.64
CA SER A 277 -13.85 20.61 -4.27
C SER A 277 -12.78 21.71 -4.17
N PHE A 278 -12.93 22.84 -4.86
CA PHE A 278 -12.03 23.99 -4.69
C PHE A 278 -12.05 24.60 -3.26
N LEU A 279 -13.04 24.30 -2.42
CA LEU A 279 -13.07 24.75 -1.01
C LEU A 279 -12.33 23.82 -0.04
N SER A 280 -12.09 22.54 -0.40
CA SER A 280 -11.44 21.56 0.49
C SER A 280 -9.92 21.71 0.74
N PRO A 281 -9.12 22.52 0.01
CA PRO A 281 -7.71 22.77 0.36
C PRO A 281 -7.51 23.48 1.72
N LEU A 282 -8.57 24.06 2.29
CA LEU A 282 -8.59 24.64 3.63
C LEU A 282 -9.77 24.05 4.42
N ALA A 283 -9.55 23.74 5.69
CA ALA A 283 -10.62 23.28 6.58
C ALA A 283 -11.69 24.36 6.77
N LEU A 284 -12.94 23.95 7.02
CA LEU A 284 -14.08 24.86 7.22
C LEU A 284 -13.81 25.86 8.36
N ASP A 285 -13.12 25.45 9.41
CA ASP A 285 -12.72 26.32 10.53
C ASP A 285 -11.82 27.48 10.07
N VAL A 286 -10.89 27.23 9.14
CA VAL A 286 -10.03 28.26 8.56
C VAL A 286 -10.85 29.27 7.75
N TRP A 287 -11.86 28.82 7.01
CA TRP A 287 -12.78 29.71 6.31
C TRP A 287 -13.61 30.58 7.28
N ILE A 288 -14.03 30.04 8.42
CA ILE A 288 -14.69 30.82 9.48
C ILE A 288 -13.71 31.86 10.07
N TYR A 289 -12.49 31.47 10.42
CA TYR A 289 -11.49 32.40 10.94
C TYR A 289 -11.12 33.50 9.93
N MET A 290 -11.06 33.19 8.63
CA MET A 290 -10.86 34.19 7.58
C MET A 290 -12.00 35.22 7.53
N MET A 291 -13.25 34.77 7.63
CA MET A 291 -14.41 35.67 7.65
C MET A 291 -14.46 36.54 8.91
N THR A 292 -14.12 35.99 10.09
CA THR A 292 -14.08 36.79 11.33
C THR A 292 -12.93 37.80 11.33
N ALA A 293 -11.75 37.42 10.82
CA ALA A 293 -10.61 38.33 10.64
C ALA A 293 -10.93 39.46 9.64
N TYR A 294 -11.55 39.15 8.50
CA TYR A 294 -12.00 40.14 7.53
C TYR A 294 -12.93 41.19 8.16
N LEU A 295 -13.96 40.77 8.92
CA LEU A 295 -14.88 41.68 9.59
C LEU A 295 -14.17 42.52 10.67
N ALA A 296 -13.31 41.89 11.48
CA ALA A 296 -12.60 42.55 12.57
C ALA A 296 -11.63 43.63 12.05
N VAL A 297 -10.84 43.33 11.01
CA VAL A 297 -9.88 44.29 10.44
C VAL A 297 -10.59 45.39 9.64
N SER A 298 -11.72 45.09 8.97
CA SER A 298 -12.57 46.10 8.33
C SER A 298 -13.12 47.11 9.36
N LEU A 299 -13.60 46.63 10.51
CA LEU A 299 -14.08 47.47 11.60
C LEU A 299 -12.94 48.28 12.23
N LEU A 300 -11.76 47.67 12.42
CA LEU A 300 -10.57 48.34 12.94
C LEU A 300 -10.12 49.49 12.03
N LEU A 301 -10.09 49.29 10.71
CA LEU A 301 -9.80 50.35 9.73
C LEU A 301 -10.82 51.49 9.79
N PHE A 302 -12.12 51.16 9.87
CA PHE A 302 -13.17 52.17 10.03
C PHE A 302 -12.99 53.01 11.31
N ILE A 303 -12.70 52.36 12.45
CA ILE A 303 -12.46 53.05 13.73
C ILE A 303 -11.20 53.93 13.64
N LEU A 304 -10.09 53.41 13.11
CA LEU A 304 -8.84 54.17 12.97
C LEU A 304 -8.97 55.35 12.00
N ALA A 305 -9.74 55.23 10.93
CA ALA A 305 -10.00 56.33 10.01
C ALA A 305 -10.87 57.44 10.62
N ARG A 306 -11.72 57.12 11.60
CA ARG A 306 -12.51 58.11 12.37
C ARG A 306 -11.72 58.76 13.51
N ILE A 307 -10.73 58.08 14.08
CA ILE A 307 -9.87 58.61 15.15
C ILE A 307 -8.69 59.40 14.57
N SER A 308 -8.16 59.00 13.42
CA SER A 308 -7.01 59.66 12.78
C SER A 308 -7.41 61.00 12.16
N PRO A 309 -6.90 62.15 12.67
CA PRO A 309 -7.21 63.45 12.07
C PRO A 309 -6.64 63.57 10.65
N TYR A 310 -5.63 62.78 10.27
CA TYR A 310 -5.01 62.80 8.95
C TYR A 310 -5.84 62.13 7.84
N GLU A 311 -6.78 61.24 8.19
CA GLU A 311 -7.74 60.67 7.22
C GLU A 311 -8.95 61.61 7.01
N THR A 312 -9.33 62.35 8.06
CA THR A 312 -10.46 63.30 8.00
C THR A 312 -10.03 64.69 7.50
N SER A 313 -8.80 65.12 7.77
CA SER A 313 -8.28 66.47 7.47
C SER A 313 -7.44 66.52 6.19
N GLY A 314 -7.97 66.02 5.07
CA GLY A 314 -7.42 66.28 3.73
C GLY A 314 -7.52 67.75 3.26
N VAL A 315 -7.78 68.69 4.18
CA VAL A 315 -8.20 70.07 3.89
C VAL A 315 -7.12 71.12 4.28
N VAL A 316 -6.14 70.78 5.12
CA VAL A 316 -5.28 71.80 5.77
C VAL A 316 -3.89 71.95 5.14
N ASN A 317 -3.30 70.89 4.57
CA ASN A 317 -1.87 70.93 4.19
C ASN A 317 -1.57 71.41 2.76
N ASP A 318 -2.50 71.31 1.80
CA ASP A 318 -2.26 71.82 0.44
C ASP A 318 -2.37 73.36 0.32
N VAL A 319 -3.00 74.01 1.31
CA VAL A 319 -3.11 75.48 1.37
C VAL A 319 -1.83 76.12 1.90
N TYR A 320 -1.07 75.44 2.76
CA TYR A 320 0.12 76.04 3.39
C TYR A 320 1.33 76.13 2.46
N TRP A 321 1.52 75.18 1.53
CA TRP A 321 2.69 75.18 0.64
C TRP A 321 2.51 75.98 -0.67
N ARG A 322 1.29 76.38 -1.04
CA ARG A 322 1.01 77.10 -2.30
C ARG A 322 1.06 78.63 -2.19
N ASN A 323 1.12 79.18 -0.98
CA ASN A 323 1.03 80.63 -0.75
C ASN A 323 2.37 81.39 -0.68
N ASP A 324 3.51 80.70 -0.54
CA ASP A 324 4.82 81.35 -0.28
C ASP A 324 5.62 81.80 -1.53
N GLU A 325 5.24 81.42 -2.75
CA GLU A 325 6.01 81.76 -3.96
C GLU A 325 5.67 83.12 -4.61
N LYS A 326 4.69 83.89 -4.11
CA LYS A 326 4.23 85.14 -4.78
C LYS A 326 4.14 86.39 -3.90
N GLY A 327 5.21 86.65 -3.14
CA GLY A 327 5.70 88.01 -2.89
C GLY A 327 7.20 88.05 -3.25
N SER A 328 7.77 89.06 -3.90
CA SER A 328 7.34 90.44 -4.15
C SER A 328 8.19 91.05 -5.28
N ARG A 329 7.67 92.00 -6.10
CA ARG A 329 8.40 93.19 -6.63
C ARG A 329 7.59 94.02 -7.64
N LEU A 330 7.37 95.30 -7.28
CA LEU A 330 7.53 96.51 -8.10
C LEU A 330 6.81 96.64 -9.47
N ALA A 331 5.72 97.42 -9.52
CA ALA A 331 5.53 98.53 -10.47
C ALA A 331 4.36 99.46 -10.03
N ARG A 332 4.31 100.68 -10.59
CA ARG A 332 3.37 101.79 -10.25
C ARG A 332 2.18 101.88 -11.26
N PRO A 333 1.18 102.78 -11.06
CA PRO A 333 -0.20 102.55 -11.49
C PRO A 333 -0.65 103.26 -12.80
N ASP A 334 -1.77 102.76 -13.34
CA ASP A 334 -2.86 103.44 -14.09
C ASP A 334 -2.50 104.13 -15.45
N PRO A 335 -3.46 104.39 -16.38
CA PRO A 335 -4.92 104.57 -16.18
C PRO A 335 -5.86 103.97 -17.25
N ILE A 336 -7.15 104.39 -17.19
CA ILE A 336 -8.28 104.10 -18.10
C ILE A 336 -8.89 102.70 -17.85
N TYR A 337 -10.06 102.54 -17.23
CA TYR A 337 -11.22 103.44 -17.15
C TYR A 337 -11.90 103.36 -15.77
N GLU A 338 -12.24 104.51 -15.19
CA GLU A 338 -13.32 104.62 -14.22
C GLU A 338 -14.24 105.74 -14.70
N THR A 339 -15.56 105.49 -14.71
CA THR A 339 -16.63 106.40 -14.29
C THR A 339 -17.99 105.87 -14.76
N LEU A 340 -18.82 105.41 -13.82
CA LEU A 340 -20.01 106.14 -13.41
C LEU A 340 -20.77 105.35 -12.34
N PHE A 341 -20.83 105.92 -11.14
CA PHE A 341 -21.71 105.46 -10.07
C PHE A 341 -23.18 105.75 -10.41
N SER A 342 -24.09 104.88 -9.97
CA SER A 342 -25.25 105.34 -9.20
C SER A 342 -25.75 104.24 -8.26
N GLY A 343 -26.27 104.67 -7.11
CA GLY A 343 -26.38 103.87 -5.90
C GLY A 343 -27.40 102.74 -5.89
N CYS A 344 -26.97 101.58 -5.37
CA CYS A 344 -27.59 100.91 -4.23
C CYS A 344 -26.65 99.78 -3.75
N GLY A 345 -26.08 99.92 -2.55
CA GLY A 345 -24.99 99.04 -2.10
C GLY A 345 -25.42 97.61 -1.76
N ARG A 346 -25.02 96.65 -2.59
CA ARG A 346 -24.75 95.24 -2.22
C ARG A 346 -23.60 94.70 -3.08
N PRO A 347 -22.60 93.99 -2.51
CA PRO A 347 -21.55 93.38 -3.32
C PRO A 347 -22.08 92.14 -4.06
N VAL A 348 -21.89 92.11 -5.37
CA VAL A 348 -22.14 90.92 -6.20
C VAL A 348 -20.95 89.98 -6.06
N ARG A 349 -21.16 88.82 -5.41
CA ARG A 349 -20.20 87.70 -5.48
C ARG A 349 -20.29 87.07 -6.86
N THR A 350 -19.18 86.99 -7.59
CA THR A 350 -19.10 86.29 -8.87
C THR A 350 -19.24 84.78 -8.67
N ILE A 351 -20.05 84.14 -9.52
CA ILE A 351 -20.44 82.73 -9.38
C ILE A 351 -19.33 81.75 -9.81
N GLY A 352 -18.32 82.23 -10.56
CA GLY A 352 -17.26 81.39 -11.14
C GLY A 352 -16.44 80.58 -10.13
N THR A 353 -15.97 81.20 -9.04
CA THR A 353 -15.09 80.51 -8.06
C THR A 353 -15.83 79.46 -7.22
N GLN A 354 -17.15 79.58 -7.07
CA GLN A 354 -17.99 78.63 -6.32
C GLN A 354 -18.22 77.30 -7.07
N VAL A 355 -17.95 77.20 -8.37
CA VAL A 355 -18.16 75.98 -9.15
C VAL A 355 -16.90 75.10 -9.18
N GLU A 356 -15.72 75.70 -9.29
CA GLU A 356 -14.44 74.99 -9.09
C GLU A 356 -14.30 74.48 -7.64
N ASP A 357 -14.43 75.36 -6.63
CA ASP A 357 -14.33 74.98 -5.20
C ASP A 357 -15.31 73.86 -4.83
N ARG A 358 -16.54 73.90 -5.36
CA ARG A 358 -17.56 72.90 -5.05
C ARG A 358 -17.31 71.58 -5.76
N ARG A 359 -16.74 71.58 -6.97
CA ARG A 359 -16.31 70.36 -7.66
C ARG A 359 -15.09 69.72 -6.97
N GLU A 360 -14.15 70.51 -6.47
CA GLU A 360 -13.02 69.98 -5.69
C GLU A 360 -13.45 69.46 -4.31
N GLN A 361 -14.40 70.13 -3.63
CA GLN A 361 -15.00 69.66 -2.38
C GLN A 361 -15.88 68.40 -2.56
N GLU A 362 -16.69 68.31 -3.61
CA GLU A 362 -17.48 67.10 -3.92
C GLU A 362 -16.56 65.92 -4.26
N LYS A 363 -15.48 66.14 -5.02
CA LYS A 363 -14.52 65.07 -5.37
C LYS A 363 -13.80 64.50 -4.14
N ASN A 364 -13.41 65.34 -3.18
CA ASN A 364 -12.73 64.88 -1.94
C ASN A 364 -13.68 64.23 -0.92
N SER A 365 -15.00 64.28 -1.13
CA SER A 365 -15.99 63.68 -0.21
C SER A 365 -16.08 62.14 -0.36
N GLY A 366 -15.69 61.59 -1.52
CA GLY A 366 -15.69 60.15 -1.79
C GLY A 366 -14.52 59.38 -1.17
N ASP A 367 -13.39 60.05 -0.94
CA ASP A 367 -12.09 59.45 -0.54
C ASP A 367 -12.03 59.00 0.94
N THR A 368 -13.14 59.00 1.66
CA THR A 368 -13.18 58.68 3.10
C THR A 368 -13.58 57.23 3.37
N PHE A 369 -12.95 56.61 4.36
CA PHE A 369 -13.30 55.27 4.84
C PHE A 369 -14.63 55.31 5.63
N THR A 370 -15.73 55.26 4.89
CA THR A 370 -17.03 54.82 5.41
C THR A 370 -17.01 53.31 5.66
N LEU A 371 -17.90 52.78 6.51
CA LEU A 371 -17.91 51.35 6.85
C LEU A 371 -18.04 50.44 5.60
N LEU A 372 -18.83 50.86 4.61
CA LEU A 372 -19.01 50.13 3.35
C LEU A 372 -17.77 50.25 2.45
N ASN A 373 -17.13 51.43 2.41
CA ASN A 373 -15.86 51.64 1.73
C ASN A 373 -14.71 50.82 2.37
N SER A 374 -14.70 50.65 3.70
CA SER A 374 -13.76 49.79 4.42
C SER A 374 -13.96 48.31 4.05
N PHE A 375 -15.20 47.82 3.99
CA PHE A 375 -15.48 46.47 3.50
C PHE A 375 -15.04 46.29 2.03
N TRP A 376 -15.27 47.29 1.17
CA TRP A 376 -14.84 47.26 -0.23
C TRP A 376 -13.31 47.23 -0.39
N PHE A 377 -12.58 48.06 0.36
CA PHE A 377 -11.11 48.04 0.43
C PHE A 377 -10.57 46.66 0.85
N MET A 378 -11.23 46.05 1.84
CA MET A 378 -10.80 44.78 2.42
C MET A 378 -11.09 43.57 1.52
N ILE A 379 -12.22 43.57 0.79
CA ILE A 379 -12.52 42.48 -0.16
C ILE A 379 -11.66 42.60 -1.44
N ALA A 380 -11.42 43.81 -1.94
CA ALA A 380 -10.55 44.02 -3.09
C ALA A 380 -9.11 43.59 -2.81
N SER A 381 -8.56 43.98 -1.65
CA SER A 381 -7.22 43.54 -1.24
C SER A 381 -7.11 42.03 -0.98
N LEU A 382 -8.18 41.36 -0.51
CA LEU A 382 -8.24 39.90 -0.44
C LEU A 382 -8.27 39.24 -1.83
N LEU A 383 -8.88 39.89 -2.82
CA LEU A 383 -8.93 39.45 -4.22
C LEU A 383 -7.69 39.90 -5.04
N GLN A 384 -6.66 40.45 -4.39
CA GLN A 384 -5.44 41.02 -5.01
C GLN A 384 -5.74 42.13 -6.05
N GLN A 385 -6.86 42.84 -5.90
CA GLN A 385 -7.25 43.97 -6.72
C GLN A 385 -6.98 45.29 -5.99
N GLY A 386 -6.50 46.29 -6.73
CA GLY A 386 -6.32 47.65 -6.22
C GLY A 386 -7.66 48.37 -6.07
N THR A 387 -7.70 49.35 -5.16
CA THR A 387 -8.84 50.26 -5.00
C THR A 387 -8.40 51.70 -5.11
N ASP A 388 -9.28 52.56 -5.64
CA ASP A 388 -9.06 54.01 -5.74
C ASP A 388 -9.00 54.70 -4.36
N LEU A 389 -9.40 54.00 -3.30
CA LEU A 389 -9.30 54.43 -1.91
C LEU A 389 -7.98 53.95 -1.30
N LEU A 390 -7.06 54.86 -1.02
CA LEU A 390 -5.76 54.55 -0.40
C LEU A 390 -5.65 55.15 1.01
N PRO A 391 -5.17 54.40 2.02
CA PRO A 391 -4.96 54.93 3.38
C PRO A 391 -3.90 56.03 3.38
N ARG A 392 -4.26 57.20 3.92
CA ARG A 392 -3.41 58.40 3.96
C ARG A 392 -2.56 58.45 5.24
N ALA A 393 -3.10 58.01 6.38
CA ALA A 393 -2.43 58.05 7.67
C ALA A 393 -1.47 56.87 7.90
N VAL A 394 -0.47 57.07 8.78
CA VAL A 394 0.52 56.01 9.10
C VAL A 394 -0.13 54.82 9.81
N SER A 395 -1.10 55.06 10.71
CA SER A 395 -1.79 54.01 11.47
C SER A 395 -2.63 53.08 10.57
N THR A 396 -3.42 53.65 9.66
CA THR A 396 -4.22 52.90 8.68
C THR A 396 -3.34 52.18 7.66
N ARG A 397 -2.23 52.78 7.23
CA ARG A 397 -1.21 52.12 6.39
C ARG A 397 -0.56 50.92 7.07
N MET A 398 -0.28 50.97 8.38
CA MET A 398 0.26 49.82 9.11
C MET A 398 -0.75 48.68 9.20
N VAL A 399 -2.04 48.96 9.46
CA VAL A 399 -3.09 47.93 9.45
C VAL A 399 -3.29 47.35 8.06
N ALA A 400 -3.33 48.18 7.01
CA ALA A 400 -3.42 47.72 5.63
C ALA A 400 -2.20 46.87 5.23
N GLY A 401 -0.98 47.27 5.61
CA GLY A 401 0.24 46.50 5.34
C GLY A 401 0.30 45.15 6.04
N MET A 402 -0.14 45.07 7.31
CA MET A 402 -0.28 43.79 8.02
C MET A 402 -1.37 42.91 7.41
N TRP A 403 -2.49 43.50 6.97
CA TRP A 403 -3.53 42.78 6.24
C TRP A 403 -3.02 42.24 4.90
N TRP A 404 -2.31 43.03 4.10
CA TRP A 404 -1.72 42.58 2.83
C TRP A 404 -0.71 41.45 3.03
N PHE A 405 0.11 41.51 4.08
CA PHE A 405 1.03 40.41 4.41
C PHE A 405 0.27 39.12 4.78
N PHE A 406 -0.79 39.23 5.58
CA PHE A 406 -1.66 38.12 5.94
C PHE A 406 -2.38 37.53 4.71
N THR A 407 -2.99 38.35 3.85
CA THR A 407 -3.67 37.87 2.64
C THR A 407 -2.70 37.24 1.65
N LEU A 408 -1.49 37.78 1.49
CA LEU A 408 -0.45 37.18 0.66
C LEU A 408 -0.13 35.75 1.12
N ILE A 409 0.15 35.55 2.42
CA ILE A 409 0.43 34.22 2.99
C ILE A 409 -0.77 33.28 2.78
N MET A 410 -1.99 33.73 3.08
CA MET A 410 -3.19 32.89 2.96
C MET A 410 -3.48 32.48 1.52
N ILE A 411 -3.30 33.38 0.55
CA ILE A 411 -3.51 33.07 -0.87
C ILE A 411 -2.40 32.17 -1.40
N SER A 412 -1.14 32.40 -1.02
CA SER A 412 -0.02 31.51 -1.38
C SER A 412 -0.18 30.10 -0.80
N SER A 413 -0.67 29.98 0.43
CA SER A 413 -0.99 28.69 1.06
C SER A 413 -2.17 27.99 0.37
N TYR A 414 -3.24 28.74 0.06
CA TYR A 414 -4.38 28.21 -0.67
C TYR A 414 -4.01 27.72 -2.07
N THR A 415 -3.23 28.49 -2.86
CA THR A 415 -2.83 28.08 -4.21
C THR A 415 -1.88 26.89 -4.19
N ALA A 416 -0.96 26.81 -3.23
CA ALA A 416 -0.09 25.64 -3.04
C ALA A 416 -0.90 24.37 -2.68
N ASN A 417 -1.81 24.48 -1.70
CA ASN A 417 -2.63 23.35 -1.26
C ASN A 417 -3.64 22.92 -2.33
N LEU A 418 -4.22 23.86 -3.08
CA LEU A 418 -5.12 23.58 -4.20
C LEU A 418 -4.37 22.84 -5.31
N ALA A 419 -3.16 23.29 -5.68
CA ALA A 419 -2.34 22.60 -6.68
C ALA A 419 -2.03 21.16 -6.25
N ALA A 420 -1.56 20.96 -5.00
CA ALA A 420 -1.30 19.63 -4.46
C ALA A 420 -2.56 18.74 -4.42
N PHE A 421 -3.70 19.29 -4.01
CA PHE A 421 -4.97 18.57 -3.95
C PHE A 421 -5.48 18.15 -5.34
N LEU A 422 -5.31 19.00 -6.35
CA LEU A 422 -5.70 18.70 -7.74
C LEU A 422 -4.78 17.67 -8.42
N THR A 423 -3.54 17.48 -7.93
CA THR A 423 -2.63 16.45 -8.46
C THR A 423 -2.79 15.07 -7.83
N VAL A 424 -3.55 14.92 -6.74
CA VAL A 424 -3.69 13.64 -6.02
C VAL A 424 -5.13 13.17 -6.06
N GLU A 425 -5.41 12.23 -6.97
CA GLU A 425 -6.68 11.50 -6.96
C GLU A 425 -6.76 10.63 -5.71
N ARG A 426 -7.75 10.90 -4.84
CA ARG A 426 -7.99 10.10 -3.64
C ARG A 426 -8.86 8.90 -3.97
N MET A 427 -8.23 7.72 -3.94
CA MET A 427 -8.94 6.44 -3.83
C MET A 427 -9.56 6.34 -2.44
N ASP A 428 -10.88 6.14 -2.38
CA ASP A 428 -11.64 5.97 -1.13
C ASP A 428 -12.09 4.50 -1.06
N SER A 429 -11.56 3.73 -0.12
CA SER A 429 -11.90 2.31 0.04
C SER A 429 -12.98 2.15 1.11
N PRO A 430 -14.10 1.43 0.83
CA PRO A 430 -15.15 1.23 1.82
C PRO A 430 -14.73 0.27 2.95
N ILE A 431 -13.63 -0.46 2.78
CA ILE A 431 -13.07 -1.42 3.74
C ILE A 431 -11.54 -1.37 3.70
N GLU A 432 -10.90 -1.46 4.87
CA GLU A 432 -9.45 -1.62 5.02
C GLU A 432 -9.07 -2.91 5.77
N SER A 433 -9.96 -3.40 6.65
CA SER A 433 -9.73 -4.58 7.47
C SER A 433 -10.92 -5.56 7.49
N ALA A 434 -10.67 -6.79 7.97
CA ALA A 434 -11.73 -7.77 8.24
C ALA A 434 -12.67 -7.34 9.37
N GLU A 435 -12.20 -6.52 10.31
CA GLU A 435 -13.02 -5.97 11.39
C GLU A 435 -14.08 -5.00 10.85
N ASP A 436 -13.74 -4.21 9.82
CA ASP A 436 -14.70 -3.31 9.17
C ASP A 436 -15.78 -4.11 8.46
N LEU A 437 -15.40 -5.16 7.71
CA LEU A 437 -16.34 -6.11 7.11
C LEU A 437 -17.27 -6.75 8.14
N ALA A 438 -16.77 -7.10 9.34
CA ALA A 438 -17.54 -7.72 10.42
C ALA A 438 -18.48 -6.77 11.19
N LYS A 439 -18.29 -5.45 11.04
CA LYS A 439 -19.15 -4.41 11.64
C LYS A 439 -20.30 -3.97 10.73
N GLN A 440 -20.17 -4.18 9.43
CA GLN A 440 -21.11 -3.72 8.40
C GLN A 440 -21.88 -4.88 7.74
N ASN A 441 -23.04 -4.57 7.14
CA ASN A 441 -23.89 -5.54 6.46
C ASN A 441 -24.22 -5.13 5.00
N THR A 442 -23.53 -4.15 4.42
CA THR A 442 -23.80 -3.62 3.07
C THR A 442 -23.01 -4.36 1.97
N ILE A 443 -21.83 -4.87 2.32
CA ILE A 443 -20.96 -5.74 1.52
C ILE A 443 -21.10 -7.16 2.08
N SER A 444 -21.63 -8.08 1.28
CA SER A 444 -21.64 -9.51 1.60
C SER A 444 -20.23 -10.09 1.49
N TYR A 445 -19.92 -11.13 2.26
CA TYR A 445 -18.64 -11.81 2.17
C TYR A 445 -18.80 -13.32 2.39
N GLY A 446 -17.86 -14.09 1.86
CA GLY A 446 -17.89 -15.54 1.94
C GLY A 446 -16.61 -16.20 1.44
N SER A 447 -16.56 -17.53 1.53
CA SER A 447 -15.41 -18.35 1.17
C SER A 447 -15.83 -19.61 0.38
N LEU A 448 -14.88 -20.47 0.04
CA LEU A 448 -15.16 -21.80 -0.52
C LEU A 448 -15.80 -22.70 0.55
N ARG A 449 -16.99 -23.28 0.28
CA ARG A 449 -17.77 -24.04 1.27
C ARG A 449 -16.99 -25.18 1.95
N ALA A 450 -16.16 -25.90 1.19
CA ALA A 450 -15.45 -27.10 1.62
C ALA A 450 -13.93 -26.89 1.60
N GLY A 451 -13.44 -25.87 2.31
CA GLY A 451 -12.02 -25.50 2.32
C GLY A 451 -11.47 -25.15 3.72
N SER A 452 -10.14 -25.11 3.82
CA SER A 452 -9.37 -24.73 5.02
C SER A 452 -9.71 -23.32 5.53
N THR A 453 -10.19 -22.44 4.64
CA THR A 453 -10.67 -21.09 4.98
C THR A 453 -12.00 -21.15 5.73
N ALA A 454 -12.98 -21.93 5.26
CA ALA A 454 -14.28 -22.07 5.94
C ALA A 454 -14.11 -22.72 7.32
N ALA A 455 -13.33 -23.81 7.40
CA ALA A 455 -13.00 -24.46 8.68
C ALA A 455 -12.33 -23.49 9.67
N PHE A 456 -11.38 -22.65 9.20
CA PHE A 456 -10.73 -21.64 10.05
C PHE A 456 -11.73 -20.66 10.69
N PHE A 457 -12.72 -20.16 9.94
CA PHE A 457 -13.73 -19.25 10.50
C PHE A 457 -14.70 -19.96 11.44
N ARG A 458 -15.14 -21.18 11.08
CA ARG A 458 -16.03 -22.04 11.90
C ARG A 458 -15.41 -22.37 13.26
N ASP A 459 -14.13 -22.74 13.26
CA ASP A 459 -13.42 -23.24 14.44
C ASP A 459 -12.71 -22.10 15.21
N SER A 460 -12.88 -20.84 14.75
CA SER A 460 -12.21 -19.67 15.34
C SER A 460 -12.80 -19.27 16.69
N LYS A 461 -11.92 -19.01 17.66
CA LYS A 461 -12.28 -18.47 18.99
C LYS A 461 -12.20 -16.94 19.06
N ILE A 462 -11.77 -16.27 17.98
CA ILE A 462 -11.65 -14.80 17.93
C ILE A 462 -13.05 -14.20 17.68
N PRO A 463 -13.54 -13.25 18.50
CA PRO A 463 -14.92 -12.75 18.39
C PRO A 463 -15.29 -12.19 17.00
N THR A 464 -14.36 -11.49 16.34
CA THR A 464 -14.52 -10.97 14.97
C THR A 464 -14.78 -12.09 13.98
N TYR A 465 -13.89 -13.10 13.94
CA TYR A 465 -13.96 -14.21 12.99
C TYR A 465 -15.13 -15.15 13.28
N SER A 466 -15.48 -15.37 14.55
CA SER A 466 -16.68 -16.11 14.95
C SER A 466 -17.96 -15.38 14.50
N ARG A 467 -18.02 -14.04 14.64
CA ARG A 467 -19.13 -13.24 14.09
C ARG A 467 -19.20 -13.33 12.56
N MET A 468 -18.06 -13.26 11.88
CA MET A 468 -17.98 -13.43 10.43
C MET A 468 -18.46 -14.82 9.99
N TRP A 469 -18.16 -15.88 10.75
CA TRP A 469 -18.70 -17.23 10.49
C TRP A 469 -20.23 -17.25 10.60
N VAL A 470 -20.80 -16.73 11.68
CA VAL A 470 -22.26 -16.66 11.87
C VAL A 470 -22.95 -15.87 10.75
N PHE A 471 -22.31 -14.81 10.23
CA PHE A 471 -22.80 -14.10 9.06
C PHE A 471 -22.72 -14.96 7.78
N MET A 472 -21.58 -15.60 7.51
CA MET A 472 -21.40 -16.46 6.33
C MET A 472 -22.40 -17.63 6.32
N ASP A 473 -22.56 -18.31 7.46
CA ASP A 473 -23.45 -19.47 7.65
C ASP A 473 -24.96 -19.09 7.64
N SER A 474 -25.29 -17.80 7.74
CA SER A 474 -26.69 -17.33 7.71
C SER A 474 -27.39 -17.43 6.35
N ASP A 475 -26.64 -17.47 5.23
CA ASP A 475 -27.17 -17.71 3.88
C ASP A 475 -26.16 -18.52 3.07
N ASP A 476 -26.57 -19.70 2.58
CA ASP A 476 -25.74 -20.57 1.74
C ASP A 476 -25.24 -19.85 0.46
N LYS A 477 -25.93 -18.78 0.03
CA LYS A 477 -25.49 -17.89 -1.05
C LYS A 477 -24.21 -17.12 -0.74
N ASN A 478 -23.73 -17.05 0.50
CA ASN A 478 -22.43 -16.42 0.79
C ASN A 478 -21.26 -17.28 0.28
N PHE A 479 -21.39 -18.60 0.33
CA PHE A 479 -20.35 -19.52 -0.12
C PHE A 479 -20.32 -19.69 -1.64
N VAL A 480 -19.17 -20.16 -2.15
CA VAL A 480 -18.97 -20.52 -3.55
C VAL A 480 -18.47 -21.97 -3.70
N LYS A 481 -18.60 -22.50 -4.93
CA LYS A 481 -18.21 -23.88 -5.28
C LYS A 481 -16.75 -24.04 -5.72
N SER A 482 -16.13 -22.97 -6.21
CA SER A 482 -14.73 -22.95 -6.65
C SER A 482 -14.11 -21.57 -6.44
N ASN A 483 -12.79 -21.51 -6.33
CA ASN A 483 -12.06 -20.24 -6.23
C ASN A 483 -12.30 -19.36 -7.47
N SER A 484 -12.32 -19.93 -8.68
CA SER A 484 -12.63 -19.20 -9.93
C SER A 484 -14.00 -18.52 -9.90
N ALA A 485 -15.04 -19.22 -9.44
CA ALA A 485 -16.38 -18.65 -9.31
C ALA A 485 -16.46 -17.52 -8.27
N GLY A 486 -15.69 -17.61 -7.18
CA GLY A 486 -15.54 -16.53 -6.20
C GLY A 486 -14.95 -15.26 -6.82
N VAL A 487 -13.89 -15.38 -7.62
CA VAL A 487 -13.26 -14.27 -8.33
C VAL A 487 -14.22 -13.59 -9.31
N GLU A 488 -14.93 -14.38 -10.13
CA GLU A 488 -15.90 -13.86 -11.10
C GLU A 488 -17.06 -13.13 -10.42
N ARG A 489 -17.48 -13.61 -9.25
CA ARG A 489 -18.52 -12.97 -8.44
C ARG A 489 -18.10 -11.59 -7.92
N VAL A 490 -16.89 -11.45 -7.36
CA VAL A 490 -16.37 -10.13 -6.91
C VAL A 490 -16.38 -9.10 -8.06
N ILE A 491 -15.99 -9.53 -9.26
CA ILE A 491 -16.00 -8.67 -10.46
C ILE A 491 -17.44 -8.26 -10.81
N LYS A 492 -18.36 -9.23 -10.87
CA LYS A 492 -19.76 -9.07 -11.26
C LYS A 492 -20.57 -8.21 -10.28
N GLU A 493 -20.35 -8.38 -8.98
CA GLU A 493 -21.07 -7.64 -7.93
C GLU A 493 -20.49 -6.24 -7.65
N ASN A 494 -19.42 -5.87 -8.35
CA ASN A 494 -18.90 -4.50 -8.44
C ASN A 494 -18.71 -3.79 -7.09
N GLY A 495 -18.05 -4.46 -6.14
CA GLY A 495 -17.78 -3.94 -4.80
C GLY A 495 -18.87 -4.21 -3.74
N LYS A 496 -19.90 -5.01 -4.06
CA LYS A 496 -20.89 -5.48 -3.06
C LYS A 496 -20.60 -6.85 -2.45
N TYR A 497 -19.59 -7.55 -2.98
CA TYR A 497 -19.15 -8.85 -2.47
C TYR A 497 -17.63 -8.88 -2.30
N ALA A 498 -17.17 -9.38 -1.15
CA ALA A 498 -15.76 -9.63 -0.85
C ALA A 498 -15.51 -11.14 -0.67
N PHE A 499 -14.44 -11.65 -1.28
CA PHE A 499 -14.15 -13.10 -1.27
C PHE A 499 -12.94 -13.41 -0.39
N LEU A 500 -13.15 -14.29 0.60
CA LEU A 500 -12.12 -14.74 1.54
C LEU A 500 -11.44 -15.98 0.98
N MET A 501 -10.14 -15.86 0.67
CA MET A 501 -9.34 -16.95 0.08
C MET A 501 -7.86 -16.83 0.46
N GLU A 502 -7.06 -17.81 0.08
CA GLU A 502 -5.62 -17.84 0.42
C GLU A 502 -4.81 -16.80 -0.37
N SER A 503 -3.91 -16.10 0.32
CA SER A 503 -3.16 -14.93 -0.16
C SER A 503 -2.35 -15.20 -1.42
N THR A 504 -1.74 -16.37 -1.51
CA THR A 504 -0.97 -16.82 -2.68
C THR A 504 -1.84 -16.87 -3.93
N THR A 505 -3.10 -17.29 -3.80
CA THR A 505 -4.05 -17.27 -4.92
C THR A 505 -4.52 -15.84 -5.22
N VAL A 506 -4.73 -14.99 -4.21
CA VAL A 506 -5.05 -13.56 -4.39
C VAL A 506 -3.95 -12.83 -5.18
N GLU A 507 -2.67 -12.98 -4.77
CA GLU A 507 -1.50 -12.42 -5.45
C GLU A 507 -1.48 -12.84 -6.94
N TYR A 508 -1.74 -14.12 -7.23
CA TYR A 508 -1.80 -14.64 -8.61
C TYR A 508 -2.90 -13.98 -9.45
N ILE A 509 -4.07 -13.73 -8.85
CA ILE A 509 -5.23 -13.14 -9.52
C ILE A 509 -5.02 -11.63 -9.76
N VAL A 510 -4.53 -10.89 -8.78
CA VAL A 510 -4.33 -9.43 -8.85
C VAL A 510 -3.32 -9.07 -9.95
N GLU A 511 -2.25 -9.86 -10.12
CA GLU A 511 -1.27 -9.74 -11.22
C GLU A 511 -1.88 -9.88 -12.63
N ARG A 512 -3.09 -10.46 -12.74
CA ARG A 512 -3.80 -10.77 -14.00
C ARG A 512 -5.07 -9.96 -14.21
N LYS A 513 -5.72 -9.51 -13.15
CA LYS A 513 -7.03 -8.83 -13.14
C LYS A 513 -6.94 -7.53 -12.35
N CYS A 514 -6.56 -6.45 -13.03
CA CYS A 514 -6.21 -5.16 -12.40
C CYS A 514 -7.41 -4.42 -11.77
N ASP A 515 -8.63 -4.87 -12.08
CA ASP A 515 -9.88 -4.48 -11.41
C ASP A 515 -9.97 -4.99 -9.96
N LEU A 516 -9.09 -5.88 -9.52
CA LEU A 516 -9.11 -6.52 -8.20
C LEU A 516 -7.91 -6.10 -7.35
N THR A 517 -8.09 -6.13 -6.04
CA THR A 517 -7.04 -5.82 -5.07
C THR A 517 -7.17 -6.73 -3.85
N GLN A 518 -6.06 -6.94 -3.14
CA GLN A 518 -6.09 -7.47 -1.78
C GLN A 518 -6.45 -6.33 -0.81
N ILE A 519 -7.30 -6.63 0.17
CA ILE A 519 -7.60 -5.75 1.31
C ILE A 519 -6.98 -6.37 2.57
N GLY A 520 -6.26 -5.55 3.34
CA GLY A 520 -5.60 -5.94 4.58
C GLY A 520 -4.40 -6.88 4.43
N GLY A 521 -3.84 -7.24 5.59
CA GLY A 521 -2.80 -8.26 5.72
C GLY A 521 -3.37 -9.69 5.81
N LEU A 522 -2.50 -10.65 6.14
CA LEU A 522 -2.91 -12.03 6.41
C LEU A 522 -3.73 -12.10 7.71
N LEU A 523 -4.90 -12.77 7.67
CA LEU A 523 -5.78 -12.94 8.83
C LEU A 523 -5.32 -14.07 9.77
N ASP A 524 -4.51 -14.99 9.25
CA ASP A 524 -3.84 -16.08 9.93
C ASP A 524 -2.45 -16.35 9.32
N SER A 525 -1.69 -17.28 9.90
CA SER A 525 -0.40 -17.74 9.37
C SER A 525 -0.45 -19.23 9.13
N LYS A 526 -0.27 -19.63 7.87
CA LYS A 526 -0.39 -21.00 7.36
C LYS A 526 0.73 -21.27 6.35
N GLY A 527 0.83 -22.52 5.92
CA GLY A 527 1.69 -22.88 4.79
C GLY A 527 1.16 -24.08 4.00
N TYR A 528 1.64 -24.22 2.79
CA TYR A 528 1.51 -25.44 2.00
C TYR A 528 2.69 -26.37 2.30
N GLY A 529 2.39 -27.64 2.52
CA GLY A 529 3.38 -28.70 2.71
C GLY A 529 3.09 -29.88 1.79
N ILE A 530 4.11 -30.70 1.52
CA ILE A 530 3.91 -31.98 0.84
C ILE A 530 3.40 -32.97 1.89
N ALA A 531 2.32 -33.68 1.60
CA ALA A 531 1.79 -34.70 2.49
C ALA A 531 2.31 -36.10 2.10
N LEU A 532 2.54 -36.93 3.11
CA LEU A 532 3.03 -38.29 3.02
C LEU A 532 2.16 -39.23 3.89
N PRO A 533 2.11 -40.54 3.60
CA PRO A 533 1.53 -41.51 4.52
C PRO A 533 2.19 -41.42 5.92
N PRO A 534 1.44 -41.69 6.99
CA PRO A 534 1.96 -41.54 8.36
C PRO A 534 3.15 -42.45 8.63
N ASN A 535 4.17 -41.91 9.30
CA ASN A 535 5.48 -42.51 9.56
C ASN A 535 6.32 -42.80 8.30
N SER A 536 6.09 -42.07 7.20
CA SER A 536 6.89 -42.24 5.97
C SER A 536 8.37 -41.84 6.18
N PRO A 537 9.33 -42.73 5.87
CA PRO A 537 10.76 -42.42 6.03
C PRO A 537 11.24 -41.30 5.10
N PHE A 538 10.49 -41.00 4.03
CA PHE A 538 10.85 -39.97 3.05
C PHE A 538 10.54 -38.54 3.52
N ARG A 539 9.79 -38.37 4.61
CA ARG A 539 9.43 -37.05 5.18
C ARG A 539 10.64 -36.19 5.47
N THR A 540 11.66 -36.76 6.12
CA THR A 540 12.86 -36.04 6.57
C THR A 540 13.79 -35.65 5.40
N PRO A 541 14.15 -36.56 4.48
CA PRO A 541 14.90 -36.20 3.27
C PRO A 541 14.20 -35.13 2.41
N ILE A 542 12.88 -35.25 2.18
CA ILE A 542 12.14 -34.27 1.37
C ILE A 542 12.08 -32.90 2.09
N SER A 543 11.89 -32.89 3.41
CA SER A 543 11.94 -31.63 4.19
C SER A 543 13.32 -30.98 4.14
N SER A 544 14.40 -31.76 4.18
CA SER A 544 15.78 -31.26 4.02
C SER A 544 16.02 -30.69 2.62
N ALA A 545 15.50 -31.34 1.56
CA ALA A 545 15.57 -30.82 0.20
C ALA A 545 14.78 -29.51 0.02
N ILE A 546 13.60 -29.38 0.64
CA ILE A 546 12.83 -28.11 0.66
C ILE A 546 13.64 -27.00 1.35
N LEU A 547 14.27 -27.29 2.49
CA LEU A 547 15.11 -26.33 3.21
C LEU A 547 16.31 -25.89 2.36
N GLN A 548 16.97 -26.82 1.66
CA GLN A 548 18.06 -26.50 0.72
C GLN A 548 17.58 -25.61 -0.44
N LEU A 549 16.38 -25.85 -0.99
CA LEU A 549 15.78 -25.01 -2.03
C LEU A 549 15.36 -23.62 -1.51
N GLN A 550 15.04 -23.51 -0.22
CA GLN A 550 14.71 -22.26 0.45
C GLN A 550 15.97 -21.41 0.70
N GLU A 551 17.02 -22.01 1.28
CA GLU A 551 18.31 -21.35 1.52
C GLU A 551 18.99 -20.92 0.21
N GLY A 552 18.90 -21.75 -0.84
CA GLY A 552 19.38 -21.42 -2.18
C GLY A 552 18.49 -20.41 -2.95
N GLY A 553 17.41 -19.90 -2.35
CA GLY A 553 16.48 -18.95 -2.98
C GLY A 553 15.68 -19.50 -4.17
N LYS A 554 15.77 -20.80 -4.46
CA LYS A 554 15.13 -21.44 -5.62
C LYS A 554 13.61 -21.41 -5.52
N LEU A 555 13.05 -21.57 -4.32
CA LEU A 555 11.60 -21.43 -4.09
C LEU A 555 11.07 -20.03 -4.44
N HIS A 556 11.84 -18.97 -4.13
CA HIS A 556 11.49 -17.60 -4.50
C HIS A 556 11.56 -17.39 -6.02
N MET A 557 12.61 -17.89 -6.68
CA MET A 557 12.72 -17.84 -8.15
C MET A 557 11.56 -18.57 -8.85
N LEU A 558 11.14 -19.72 -8.32
CA LEU A 558 9.96 -20.44 -8.82
C LEU A 558 8.65 -19.65 -8.58
N LYS A 559 8.49 -19.00 -7.42
CA LYS A 559 7.30 -18.16 -7.15
C LYS A 559 7.25 -17.00 -8.16
N GLU A 560 8.34 -16.27 -8.34
CA GLU A 560 8.39 -15.14 -9.29
C GLU A 560 8.08 -15.55 -10.73
N LYS A 561 8.63 -16.70 -11.16
CA LYS A 561 8.38 -17.31 -12.48
C LYS A 561 6.88 -17.53 -12.72
N TRP A 562 6.17 -18.12 -11.77
CA TRP A 562 4.76 -18.52 -11.96
C TRP A 562 3.76 -17.39 -11.64
N TRP A 563 4.04 -16.54 -10.66
CA TRP A 563 3.16 -15.43 -10.30
C TRP A 563 3.26 -14.26 -11.28
N LYS A 564 4.48 -13.75 -11.50
CA LYS A 564 4.70 -12.50 -12.24
C LYS A 564 5.10 -12.68 -13.71
N GLN A 565 5.82 -13.74 -14.07
CA GLN A 565 6.42 -13.85 -15.42
C GLN A 565 5.60 -14.69 -16.41
N ARG A 566 4.97 -15.78 -15.97
CA ARG A 566 4.28 -16.75 -16.84
C ARG A 566 2.76 -16.51 -16.91
N LYS A 567 2.12 -17.02 -17.98
CA LYS A 567 0.64 -17.05 -18.17
C LYS A 567 -0.04 -15.71 -17.82
N GLY A 568 0.54 -14.60 -18.28
CA GLY A 568 -0.03 -13.25 -18.13
C GLY A 568 0.06 -12.62 -16.74
N GLY A 569 1.01 -13.03 -15.89
CA GLY A 569 1.43 -12.20 -14.74
C GLY A 569 2.07 -10.88 -15.22
N GLY A 570 2.20 -9.89 -14.33
CA GLY A 570 2.79 -8.59 -14.65
C GLY A 570 1.93 -7.70 -15.56
N LYS A 571 0.74 -8.17 -15.99
CA LYS A 571 -0.21 -7.36 -16.78
C LYS A 571 -0.66 -6.10 -16.06
N CYS A 572 -0.69 -6.16 -14.72
CA CYS A 572 -1.12 -5.10 -13.84
C CYS A 572 0.06 -4.32 -13.24
N GLN A 573 1.26 -4.40 -13.84
CA GLN A 573 2.28 -3.41 -13.56
C GLN A 573 1.68 -2.02 -13.75
N GLU A 574 1.76 -1.20 -12.71
CA GLU A 574 1.41 0.20 -12.79
C GLU A 574 2.36 0.84 -13.79
N VAL A 575 1.85 1.06 -15.01
CA VAL A 575 2.47 2.01 -15.93
C VAL A 575 2.57 3.30 -15.13
N PRO A 576 3.79 3.83 -14.86
CA PRO A 576 3.89 5.04 -14.10
C PRO A 576 3.25 6.14 -14.94
N GLU A 577 2.04 6.57 -14.55
CA GLU A 577 1.36 7.73 -15.14
C GLU A 577 2.20 8.96 -14.84
N LYS A 578 3.17 9.19 -15.74
CA LYS A 578 4.07 10.35 -15.75
C LYS A 578 3.42 11.58 -16.38
N GLU A 579 2.13 11.52 -16.67
CA GLU A 579 1.34 12.63 -17.14
C GLU A 579 0.41 13.04 -16.01
N ALA A 580 0.65 14.24 -15.45
CA ALA A 580 -0.27 14.84 -14.51
C ALA A 580 -1.64 14.98 -15.19
N ALA A 581 -2.68 14.38 -14.60
CA ALA A 581 -4.01 14.35 -15.17
C ALA A 581 -4.46 15.76 -15.57
N ALA A 582 -4.92 15.91 -16.82
CA ALA A 582 -5.39 17.19 -17.32
C ALA A 582 -6.56 17.71 -16.47
N LEU A 583 -6.56 19.02 -16.16
CA LEU A 583 -7.54 19.60 -15.26
C LEU A 583 -8.95 19.55 -15.88
N ASN A 584 -9.74 18.55 -15.49
CA ASN A 584 -11.06 18.31 -16.04
C ASN A 584 -12.10 19.36 -15.60
N LEU A 585 -13.13 19.55 -16.42
CA LEU A 585 -14.25 20.46 -16.12
C LEU A 585 -14.98 20.10 -14.81
N SER A 586 -14.95 18.83 -14.39
CA SER A 586 -15.43 18.37 -13.07
C SER A 586 -14.75 19.11 -11.92
N ASN A 587 -13.46 19.42 -12.05
CA ASN A 587 -12.63 19.96 -10.97
C ASN A 587 -12.82 21.48 -10.81
N VAL A 588 -13.25 22.17 -11.89
CA VAL A 588 -13.44 23.63 -11.93
C VAL A 588 -14.92 24.03 -12.05
N GLY A 589 -15.82 23.08 -12.31
CA GLY A 589 -17.24 23.32 -12.63
C GLY A 589 -17.98 24.19 -11.62
N GLY A 590 -17.73 24.01 -10.33
CA GLY A 590 -18.36 24.84 -9.29
C GLY A 590 -17.98 26.32 -9.35
N VAL A 591 -16.80 26.67 -9.88
CA VAL A 591 -16.38 28.07 -10.06
C VAL A 591 -17.27 28.78 -11.09
N PHE A 592 -17.63 28.09 -12.18
CA PHE A 592 -18.58 28.60 -13.17
C PHE A 592 -20.00 28.75 -12.60
N VAL A 593 -20.44 27.82 -11.73
CA VAL A 593 -21.73 27.92 -11.04
C VAL A 593 -21.78 29.16 -10.12
N VAL A 594 -20.71 29.41 -9.36
CA VAL A 594 -20.60 30.61 -8.50
C VAL A 594 -20.60 31.89 -9.33
N LEU A 595 -19.88 31.93 -10.46
CA LEU A 595 -19.87 33.09 -11.37
C LEU A 595 -21.27 33.40 -11.91
N LEU A 596 -21.99 32.40 -12.44
CA LEU A 596 -23.33 32.57 -12.98
C LEU A 596 -24.34 32.97 -11.88
N GLY A 597 -24.23 32.39 -10.68
CA GLY A 597 -25.02 32.79 -9.52
C GLY A 597 -24.77 34.24 -9.11
N GLY A 598 -23.51 34.68 -9.06
CA GLY A 598 -23.13 36.06 -8.74
C GLY A 598 -23.68 37.07 -9.74
N LEU A 599 -23.59 36.77 -11.05
CA LEU A 599 -24.19 37.61 -12.10
C LEU A 599 -25.72 37.69 -11.96
N GLY A 600 -26.38 36.57 -11.67
CA GLY A 600 -27.83 36.53 -11.43
C GLY A 600 -28.25 37.39 -10.23
N VAL A 601 -27.53 37.30 -9.11
CA VAL A 601 -27.76 38.13 -7.91
C VAL A 601 -27.53 39.61 -8.21
N ALA A 602 -26.47 39.97 -8.94
CA ALA A 602 -26.20 41.34 -9.34
C ALA A 602 -27.33 41.92 -10.22
N CYS A 603 -27.87 41.14 -11.17
CA CYS A 603 -29.04 41.55 -11.96
C CYS A 603 -30.28 41.75 -11.09
N ILE A 604 -30.54 40.88 -10.10
CA ILE A 604 -31.66 41.02 -9.17
C ILE A 604 -31.51 42.28 -8.31
N ILE A 605 -30.31 42.58 -7.81
CA ILE A 605 -30.03 43.80 -7.04
C ILE A 605 -30.25 45.04 -7.92
N ALA A 606 -29.72 45.09 -9.15
CA ALA A 606 -29.93 46.21 -10.06
C ALA A 606 -31.41 46.44 -10.39
N VAL A 607 -32.20 45.37 -10.56
CA VAL A 607 -33.66 45.47 -10.72
C VAL A 607 -34.33 45.98 -9.45
N ALA A 608 -33.92 45.51 -8.26
CA ALA A 608 -34.45 45.97 -6.98
C ALA A 608 -34.14 47.46 -6.73
N GLU A 609 -32.92 47.90 -7.02
CA GLU A 609 -32.50 49.32 -6.96
C GLU A 609 -33.30 50.19 -7.93
N TYR A 610 -33.47 49.75 -9.18
CA TYR A 610 -34.29 50.44 -10.17
C TYR A 610 -35.75 50.59 -9.70
N LEU A 611 -36.35 49.52 -9.16
CA LEU A 611 -37.71 49.54 -8.63
C LEU A 611 -37.83 50.39 -7.35
N TRP A 612 -36.81 50.39 -6.48
CA TRP A 612 -36.75 51.22 -5.28
C TRP A 612 -36.64 52.71 -5.64
N ASN A 613 -35.72 53.06 -6.55
CA ASN A 613 -35.53 54.44 -7.02
C ASN A 613 -36.78 54.96 -7.73
N LYS A 614 -37.43 54.15 -8.58
CA LYS A 614 -38.72 54.48 -9.20
C LYS A 614 -39.82 54.77 -8.18
N ARG A 615 -39.87 54.03 -7.05
CA ARG A 615 -40.80 54.28 -5.94
C ARG A 615 -40.46 55.56 -5.16
N GLN A 616 -39.19 55.89 -4.98
CA GLN A 616 -38.78 57.16 -4.34
C GLN A 616 -39.11 58.37 -5.23
N MET A 617 -38.83 58.30 -6.53
CA MET A 617 -39.20 59.34 -7.49
C MET A 617 -40.72 59.59 -7.56
N GLN A 618 -41.55 58.56 -7.36
CA GLN A 618 -43.01 58.73 -7.27
C GLN A 618 -43.48 59.50 -6.03
N LYS A 619 -42.68 59.55 -4.95
CA LYS A 619 -42.96 60.40 -3.77
C LYS A 619 -42.58 61.87 -4.00
N PHE A 620 -41.75 62.16 -5.00
CA PHE A 620 -41.28 63.51 -5.35
C PHE A 620 -41.94 64.04 -6.63
N LYS A 621 -43.28 64.06 -6.67
CA LYS A 621 -44.01 64.94 -7.60
C LYS A 621 -44.01 66.36 -7.02
N PRO A 622 -43.45 67.37 -7.71
CA PRO A 622 -43.63 68.77 -7.30
C PRO A 622 -45.10 69.15 -7.40
N ALA A 623 -45.62 69.85 -6.37
CA ALA A 623 -46.98 70.35 -6.38
C ALA A 623 -47.13 71.48 -7.41
N THR A 624 -48.21 71.44 -8.20
CA THR A 624 -48.63 72.53 -9.06
C THR A 624 -49.01 73.76 -8.23
N PRO A 625 -48.51 74.97 -8.51
CA PRO A 625 -49.00 76.19 -7.85
C PRO A 625 -50.44 76.50 -8.30
N PRO A 626 -51.31 77.01 -7.40
CA PRO A 626 -52.69 77.36 -7.74
C PRO A 626 -52.78 78.64 -8.58
N PRO A 627 -53.87 78.84 -9.35
CA PRO A 627 -54.07 80.04 -10.17
C PRO A 627 -54.61 81.22 -9.35
N GLY A 628 -54.04 82.42 -9.58
CA GLY A 628 -54.45 83.70 -8.97
C GLY A 628 -53.22 84.50 -8.52
N HIS A 629 -53.11 85.82 -8.73
CA HIS A 629 -54.06 86.78 -9.30
C HIS A 629 -53.33 87.73 -10.26
N LEU A 630 -54.00 88.16 -11.31
CA LEU A 630 -53.49 89.20 -12.22
C LEU A 630 -53.66 90.57 -11.55
N SER A 631 -52.56 91.28 -11.29
CA SER A 631 -52.57 92.70 -10.90
C SER A 631 -51.68 93.48 -11.87
N THR A 632 -52.33 94.18 -12.79
CA THR A 632 -51.69 95.01 -13.81
C THR A 632 -51.18 96.34 -13.24
N CYS A 633 -49.93 96.68 -13.53
CA CYS A 633 -49.51 98.08 -13.67
C CYS A 633 -48.96 98.27 -15.08
N THR A 634 -49.69 99.04 -15.89
CA THR A 634 -49.33 99.42 -17.25
C THR A 634 -48.48 100.68 -17.27
N THR A 635 -47.40 100.69 -18.06
CA THR A 635 -47.04 101.86 -18.88
C THR A 635 -46.47 101.38 -20.22
N ASN A 636 -46.82 102.10 -21.28
CA ASN A 636 -46.62 101.67 -22.68
C ASN A 636 -45.25 102.06 -23.23
N SER A 637 -44.74 101.23 -24.15
CA SER A 637 -44.19 101.73 -25.43
C SER A 637 -44.04 100.62 -26.49
N THR A 638 -45.03 100.56 -27.40
CA THR A 638 -44.86 100.45 -28.86
C THR A 638 -43.68 99.64 -29.43
N LEU A 639 -43.91 98.51 -30.13
CA LEU A 639 -44.12 98.42 -31.61
C LEU A 639 -42.78 98.12 -32.34
N ASN A 640 -42.53 97.12 -33.21
CA ASN A 640 -43.28 96.14 -34.03
C ASN A 640 -42.57 94.75 -33.95
N THR A 641 -43.23 93.60 -34.08
CA THR A 641 -43.57 92.89 -35.35
C THR A 641 -42.35 92.70 -36.27
N LEU A 642 -41.81 91.50 -36.50
CA LEU A 642 -42.37 90.49 -37.42
C LEU A 642 -41.80 89.07 -37.21
N THR A 643 -42.65 88.06 -37.40
CA THR A 643 -42.27 86.66 -37.65
C THR A 643 -42.15 86.39 -39.15
N ARG A 644 -41.19 85.55 -39.59
CA ARG A 644 -41.37 84.44 -40.56
C ARG A 644 -40.05 83.65 -40.81
N PRO A 645 -40.07 82.48 -41.49
CA PRO A 645 -39.17 81.38 -41.16
C PRO A 645 -38.29 80.89 -42.31
N ALA A 646 -37.49 79.87 -42.00
CA ALA A 646 -37.07 78.73 -42.84
C ALA A 646 -36.43 78.95 -44.24
N ASN A 647 -35.31 78.22 -44.40
CA ASN A 647 -34.72 77.64 -45.62
C ASN A 647 -33.54 78.30 -46.33
N SER A 648 -32.68 77.37 -46.77
CA SER A 648 -31.87 77.33 -48.00
C SER A 648 -30.58 78.14 -48.15
N TYR A 649 -29.49 77.36 -48.19
CA TYR A 649 -28.43 77.33 -49.22
C TYR A 649 -27.41 78.49 -49.36
N GLU A 650 -26.15 78.10 -49.07
CA GLU A 650 -24.95 78.23 -49.91
C GLU A 650 -24.41 79.58 -50.45
N ASN A 651 -23.09 79.72 -50.19
CA ASN A 651 -22.03 80.23 -51.07
C ASN A 651 -21.83 81.74 -51.31
N GLY A 652 -20.54 82.13 -51.30
CA GLY A 652 -20.01 83.47 -51.65
C GLY A 652 -19.37 84.20 -50.45
N GLN A 653 -18.04 84.22 -50.31
CA GLN A 653 -17.08 85.16 -50.96
C GLN A 653 -17.06 86.59 -50.33
N VAL A 654 -15.91 87.27 -50.11
CA VAL A 654 -14.48 86.89 -50.14
C VAL A 654 -13.58 87.99 -49.51
N THR A 655 -12.30 87.66 -49.25
CA THR A 655 -11.10 88.53 -49.00
C THR A 655 -11.02 89.57 -47.86
N HIS A 656 -10.13 89.26 -46.90
CA HIS A 656 -8.77 89.85 -46.73
C HIS A 656 -8.45 91.32 -47.08
N LEU A 657 -7.83 92.03 -46.11
CA LEU A 657 -6.65 92.94 -46.18
C LEU A 657 -6.49 93.61 -44.78
N ASP A 658 -5.35 94.07 -44.26
CA ASP A 658 -3.93 93.66 -44.27
C ASP A 658 -3.23 94.51 -43.19
N LEU A 659 -2.23 93.98 -42.46
CA LEU A 659 -0.93 94.66 -42.26
C LEU A 659 0.12 93.77 -41.54
N ALA A 660 1.38 94.06 -41.85
CA ALA A 660 2.60 93.35 -41.46
C ALA A 660 3.13 93.79 -40.05
N ALA A 661 4.26 93.33 -39.48
CA ALA A 661 5.45 92.79 -40.14
C ALA A 661 6.48 92.02 -39.26
N HIS A 662 7.37 91.33 -39.98
CA HIS A 662 8.78 90.97 -39.71
C HIS A 662 9.19 89.80 -38.79
N ALA A 663 10.07 88.96 -39.38
CA ALA A 663 10.88 87.88 -38.81
C ALA A 663 12.34 88.37 -38.55
N PRO A 664 13.28 87.51 -38.11
CA PRO A 664 13.97 86.53 -39.00
C PRO A 664 13.90 85.07 -38.49
N VAL A 665 13.79 84.01 -39.32
CA VAL A 665 14.82 83.34 -40.18
C VAL A 665 15.97 82.76 -39.33
N SER A 666 16.22 81.44 -39.28
CA SER A 666 16.63 80.50 -40.36
C SER A 666 15.98 79.10 -40.22
N HIS A 667 15.27 78.57 -41.23
CA HIS A 667 15.66 77.89 -42.48
C HIS A 667 15.56 76.33 -42.43
N CYS A 668 14.79 75.78 -43.38
CA CYS A 668 14.48 74.36 -43.62
C CYS A 668 15.55 73.74 -44.57
N PRO A 669 15.31 72.71 -45.43
CA PRO A 669 14.23 71.70 -45.60
C PRO A 669 14.80 70.24 -45.71
N GLY A 670 14.08 69.16 -46.06
CA GLY A 670 12.67 68.94 -46.42
C GLY A 670 12.40 67.50 -46.91
N GLU A 671 11.20 67.27 -47.45
CA GLU A 671 10.69 65.97 -47.97
C GLU A 671 11.04 65.69 -49.44
N ASN A 672 10.49 64.55 -49.93
CA ASN A 672 10.42 64.00 -51.29
C ASN A 672 11.54 62.97 -51.63
N GLY A 673 11.26 61.77 -52.17
CA GLY A 673 9.98 61.13 -52.50
C GLY A 673 10.16 60.06 -53.60
N VAL A 674 9.21 59.12 -53.72
CA VAL A 674 9.02 58.16 -54.83
C VAL A 674 10.01 56.98 -54.94
N LEU A 675 9.53 55.74 -54.67
CA LEU A 675 9.59 54.58 -55.57
C LEU A 675 8.90 53.32 -54.97
N SER A 676 8.30 52.51 -55.83
CA SER A 676 7.79 51.14 -55.62
C SER A 676 8.13 50.34 -56.91
N PRO A 677 8.00 49.00 -57.01
CA PRO A 677 7.37 48.02 -56.11
C PRO A 677 8.21 46.71 -55.93
N MET A 678 7.54 45.54 -55.78
CA MET A 678 8.04 44.13 -55.72
C MET A 678 8.52 43.60 -54.35
N ASN A 679 8.16 42.39 -53.88
CA ASN A 679 7.11 41.45 -54.34
C ASN A 679 6.64 40.47 -53.21
N ASP A 680 5.40 40.01 -53.30
CA ASP A 680 4.73 38.81 -52.74
C ASP A 680 5.33 38.01 -51.54
N ASN A 681 4.50 37.81 -50.51
CA ASN A 681 3.76 36.54 -50.34
C ASN A 681 2.79 36.50 -49.14
N GLY A 682 1.62 35.85 -49.33
CA GLY A 682 0.90 35.11 -48.27
C GLY A 682 -0.15 35.85 -47.42
N GLY A 683 -1.44 35.64 -47.75
CA GLY A 683 -2.55 35.77 -46.78
C GLY A 683 -2.68 34.52 -45.89
N PHE A 684 -3.69 34.35 -45.03
CA PHE A 684 -4.86 35.20 -44.74
C PHE A 684 -5.46 34.79 -43.37
N LEU A 685 -5.89 35.76 -42.56
CA LEU A 685 -6.82 35.70 -41.41
C LEU A 685 -6.87 34.46 -40.47
N THR A 686 -6.48 34.67 -39.20
CA THR A 686 -7.42 34.53 -38.06
C THR A 686 -7.20 35.66 -37.05
N THR A 687 -8.28 36.11 -36.41
CA THR A 687 -8.30 37.31 -35.55
C THR A 687 -8.10 36.98 -34.06
N SER A 688 -7.14 37.63 -33.41
CA SER A 688 -7.13 37.81 -31.96
C SER A 688 -6.57 39.20 -31.60
N LEU A 689 -7.33 39.93 -30.78
CA LEU A 689 -7.00 41.29 -30.32
C LEU A 689 -6.06 41.22 -29.12
N SER A 690 -4.89 41.88 -29.21
CA SER A 690 -4.02 42.13 -28.07
C SER A 690 -3.41 43.53 -28.13
N VAL A 691 -3.71 44.31 -27.09
CA VAL A 691 -2.82 45.25 -26.37
C VAL A 691 -1.86 46.10 -27.21
N ALA A 692 -2.17 47.39 -27.34
CA ALA A 692 -1.20 48.40 -27.72
C ALA A 692 -0.24 48.71 -26.55
N ALA A 693 1.05 48.82 -26.86
CA ALA A 693 2.07 49.32 -25.94
C ALA A 693 1.99 50.86 -25.80
N LEU A 694 2.57 51.40 -24.73
CA LEU A 694 3.12 52.75 -24.75
C LEU A 694 4.53 52.78 -24.14
N ASN A 695 5.33 53.68 -24.72
CA ASN A 695 6.78 53.73 -24.65
C ASN A 695 7.18 55.10 -24.07
N GLN A 696 8.20 55.17 -23.21
CA GLN A 696 8.81 56.45 -22.83
C GLN A 696 10.34 56.31 -22.68
N THR A 697 11.05 57.17 -23.42
CA THR A 697 12.51 57.29 -23.40
C THR A 697 12.96 58.62 -22.79
N SER A 698 13.69 58.52 -21.69
CA SER A 698 14.84 59.29 -21.21
C SER A 698 15.15 60.72 -21.72
N CYS A 699 15.46 61.63 -20.78
CA CYS A 699 16.70 62.46 -20.69
C CYS A 699 16.63 63.45 -19.49
N ALA A 700 17.69 63.92 -18.80
CA ALA A 700 19.06 63.42 -18.51
C ALA A 700 19.81 64.40 -17.53
N VAL A 701 21.03 64.00 -17.06
CA VAL A 701 22.17 64.86 -16.57
C VAL A 701 22.21 65.27 -15.06
N PRO A 702 23.38 65.35 -14.35
CA PRO A 702 24.78 65.03 -14.71
C PRO A 702 25.49 63.91 -13.88
N HIS A 703 26.75 63.62 -14.25
CA HIS A 703 27.61 62.51 -13.84
C HIS A 703 28.93 62.98 -13.18
N HIS A 704 29.56 62.17 -12.31
CA HIS A 704 31.03 61.98 -12.11
C HIS A 704 31.28 61.05 -10.89
N SER A 705 32.35 60.24 -10.73
CA SER A 705 33.08 59.30 -11.62
C SER A 705 34.20 58.58 -10.82
N MET A 706 34.27 57.24 -10.82
CA MET A 706 35.47 56.40 -10.53
C MET A 706 35.08 54.92 -10.75
N GLN A 707 35.47 54.27 -11.85
CA GLN A 707 36.75 53.58 -12.12
C GLN A 707 37.09 52.42 -11.18
N GLY A 708 37.15 51.21 -11.76
CA GLY A 708 37.87 50.04 -11.27
C GLY A 708 38.60 49.36 -12.45
N TRP A 709 39.54 48.45 -12.17
CA TRP A 709 40.30 47.67 -13.17
C TRP A 709 40.57 46.24 -12.68
N ALA A 710 40.75 45.30 -13.61
CA ALA A 710 41.11 43.90 -13.38
C ALA A 710 42.10 43.41 -14.45
N LEU A 711 42.99 42.46 -14.12
CA LEU A 711 43.94 41.73 -15.01
C LEU A 711 44.57 40.55 -14.17
N PRO A 712 45.29 39.55 -14.73
CA PRO A 712 44.85 38.49 -15.66
C PRO A 712 45.40 37.06 -15.30
N PRO A 713 45.20 35.99 -16.12
CA PRO A 713 45.64 34.60 -15.80
C PRO A 713 46.75 33.98 -16.71
N SER A 714 47.46 32.97 -16.17
CA SER A 714 48.31 31.94 -16.86
C SER A 714 48.76 30.83 -15.86
N GLY A 715 49.31 29.65 -16.22
CA GLY A 715 49.29 28.90 -17.50
C GLY A 715 50.57 28.08 -17.82
N GLY A 716 50.60 26.73 -17.64
CA GLY A 716 51.67 25.86 -18.21
C GLY A 716 51.96 24.45 -17.61
N ASN A 717 51.56 23.40 -18.34
CA ASN A 717 52.15 22.05 -18.60
C ASN A 717 53.01 21.23 -17.58
N GLY A 718 52.79 19.89 -17.57
CA GLY A 718 53.77 18.86 -17.15
C GLY A 718 53.21 17.42 -17.15
N CYS A 719 53.87 16.46 -17.83
CA CYS A 719 53.38 15.07 -18.06
C CYS A 719 53.99 14.02 -17.10
N GLY A 720 53.35 12.84 -16.95
CA GLY A 720 54.06 11.59 -16.57
C GLY A 720 53.25 10.48 -15.87
N ASN A 721 53.10 9.33 -16.54
CA ASN A 721 52.89 7.99 -15.94
C ASN A 721 54.20 7.20 -16.16
N PRO A 722 54.67 6.32 -15.24
CA PRO A 722 54.18 4.93 -15.21
C PRO A 722 54.23 4.22 -13.82
N GLY A 723 53.79 2.95 -13.74
CA GLY A 723 54.16 1.98 -12.66
C GLY A 723 55.41 1.15 -13.05
N PRO A 724 55.74 -0.01 -12.44
CA PRO A 724 55.03 -0.84 -11.43
C PRO A 724 55.94 -1.37 -10.26
N GLU A 725 55.56 -2.50 -9.61
CA GLU A 725 56.37 -3.39 -8.71
C GLU A 725 56.75 -2.89 -7.28
N MET A 726 57.15 -3.71 -6.28
CA MET A 726 56.87 -5.11 -5.82
C MET A 726 57.43 -5.27 -4.37
N GLY A 727 56.78 -6.08 -3.51
CA GLY A 727 57.38 -6.60 -2.23
C GLY A 727 57.62 -5.56 -1.11
N ASN A 728 57.88 -5.92 0.16
CA ASN A 728 58.01 -7.21 0.83
C ASN A 728 57.77 -7.07 2.36
N GLY A 729 57.21 -8.11 2.98
CA GLY A 729 57.63 -8.57 4.32
C GLY A 729 57.09 -7.86 5.59
N PRO A 730 57.18 -8.52 6.77
CA PRO A 730 56.21 -8.33 7.85
C PRO A 730 56.85 -7.95 9.23
N PRO A 731 56.47 -8.50 10.41
CA PRO A 731 56.07 -7.76 11.61
C PRO A 731 57.19 -7.87 12.72
N PRO A 732 57.00 -7.81 14.07
CA PRO A 732 55.78 -7.71 14.92
C PRO A 732 55.94 -6.81 16.19
N ILE A 733 55.11 -7.09 17.22
CA ILE A 733 55.30 -6.89 18.69
C ILE A 733 54.37 -5.86 19.38
N LEU A 734 53.43 -6.44 20.15
CA LEU A 734 52.61 -5.89 21.26
C LEU A 734 53.45 -5.69 22.54
N PRO A 735 52.90 -5.22 23.69
CA PRO A 735 51.98 -4.11 24.02
C PRO A 735 52.72 -3.18 25.06
N PRO A 736 52.15 -2.49 26.10
CA PRO A 736 50.75 -2.26 26.52
C PRO A 736 50.41 -0.81 27.02
N THR A 737 49.24 -0.71 27.67
CA THR A 737 48.82 0.30 28.69
C THR A 737 48.39 1.72 28.26
N ALA A 738 47.07 1.83 28.02
CA ALA A 738 46.11 2.62 28.81
C ALA A 738 46.29 4.15 29.00
N LYS A 739 45.25 4.92 28.58
CA LYS A 739 44.22 5.48 29.51
C LYS A 739 43.13 6.33 28.82
N HIS A 740 41.89 6.25 29.35
CA HIS A 740 40.81 7.28 29.39
C HIS A 740 40.27 7.88 28.05
N HIS A 741 38.98 8.19 27.82
CA HIS A 741 37.77 8.32 28.65
C HIS A 741 36.48 8.18 27.78
N HIS A 742 35.41 7.61 28.33
CA HIS A 742 34.07 7.50 27.71
C HIS A 742 33.20 8.78 27.82
N HIS A 743 32.24 8.88 26.88
CA HIS A 743 30.84 9.38 26.96
C HIS A 743 30.41 10.49 27.94
N HIS A 744 29.51 11.36 27.44
CA HIS A 744 28.08 11.40 27.82
C HIS A 744 27.30 12.21 26.73
N SER A 745 26.31 11.65 26.02
CA SER A 745 24.84 11.59 26.33
C SER A 745 24.11 12.94 26.13
N HIS A 746 22.86 13.03 25.67
CA HIS A 746 21.59 12.60 26.29
C HIS A 746 20.43 12.94 25.29
N ARG A 747 19.13 12.62 25.44
CA ARG A 747 18.29 12.24 26.61
C ARG A 747 17.02 11.49 26.14
N TYR A 748 16.48 10.63 27.01
CA TYR A 748 15.08 10.15 27.00
C TYR A 748 14.45 10.52 28.36
N HIS A 749 13.12 10.50 28.49
CA HIS A 749 12.41 10.81 29.74
C HIS A 749 11.50 9.67 30.25
N GLN A 750 11.73 9.32 31.51
CA GLN A 750 10.89 8.78 32.61
C GLN A 750 9.36 9.10 32.60
N GLU A 751 8.44 8.43 33.32
CA GLU A 751 8.41 7.21 34.18
C GLU A 751 6.95 6.94 34.65
N GLN A 752 6.59 5.72 35.12
CA GLN A 752 5.85 5.43 36.39
C GLN A 752 5.16 4.04 36.41
N CYS A 753 5.24 3.37 37.57
CA CYS A 753 4.51 2.13 37.93
C CYS A 753 3.70 2.34 39.23
N PRO A 754 2.80 1.40 39.59
CA PRO A 754 2.60 1.05 41.00
C PRO A 754 2.68 -0.47 41.33
N HIS A 755 2.66 -0.78 42.64
CA HIS A 755 3.03 -2.04 43.30
C HIS A 755 1.85 -3.03 43.59
N PHE A 756 2.20 -4.16 44.25
CA PHE A 756 1.37 -5.21 44.92
C PHE A 756 0.76 -6.29 44.00
N SER A 757 0.67 -7.58 44.36
CA SER A 757 1.29 -8.39 45.44
C SER A 757 1.07 -9.88 45.14
N GLY A 758 1.96 -10.78 45.58
CA GLY A 758 1.82 -12.22 45.32
C GLY A 758 0.99 -12.99 46.38
N PHE A 759 0.56 -14.21 46.05
CA PHE A 759 0.30 -15.28 47.04
C PHE A 759 0.24 -16.68 46.38
N LYS A 760 0.92 -17.63 47.03
CA LYS A 760 0.75 -19.11 47.09
C LYS A 760 0.75 -20.03 45.86
N GLU A 761 1.55 -21.09 46.02
CA GLU A 761 1.32 -22.46 45.55
C GLU A 761 0.08 -23.07 46.23
N ASP A 762 -0.58 -24.02 45.55
CA ASP A 762 -1.22 -25.17 46.19
C ASP A 762 -1.05 -26.40 45.28
N ASN A 763 -0.56 -27.51 45.84
CA ASN A 763 -0.69 -28.84 45.27
C ASN A 763 -2.00 -29.44 45.80
N ASP A 764 -2.81 -30.07 44.97
CA ASP A 764 -3.30 -31.44 45.27
C ASP A 764 -4.05 -32.12 44.11
N VAL A 765 -3.66 -33.38 43.91
CA VAL A 765 -4.42 -34.58 43.50
C VAL A 765 -5.83 -34.41 42.89
N SER A 766 -5.97 -34.88 41.64
CA SER A 766 -7.04 -35.79 41.17
C SER A 766 -6.58 -36.53 39.91
#